data_AF-A0AAE4E8E3-F1
#
_entry.id   AF-A0AAE4E8E3-F1
#
_cell.length_a   1.000
_cell.length_b   1.000
_cell.length_c   1.000
_cell.angle_alpha   90.00
_cell.angle_beta   90.00
_cell.angle_gamma   90.00
#
_symmetry.space_group_name_H-M   'P 1'
#
loop_
_entity.id
_entity.type
_entity.pdbx_description
1 polymer ?
#
loop_
_entity_poly.entity_id
_entity_poly.type
_entity_poly.pdbx_seq_one_letter_code
_entity_poly.pdbx_strand_id
1 'polypeptide(L)'
;MAEIFLFKPKATLTAAENLEAFISQCRDQLTVFGSDLNWEDPVWPNITVFAKLGIITRKPILEETQDPAFIDFAKAYFRYQHGHSLSRAKNESKALRAVEAALLQVNGNANIDGLSISVLDEAAELAKHYYSDGSAYHCGREIERLAKFVAENQLVSSAVQNWVNPIKRAEDKNKTTREAKKNREDKLPSDIALNALAEIFANDPIHERDIFTTSVFAMLMSAPSRITEVLALPVDCEVFETDREGIERYGWRFFAGKGYEGDIKWIPTVMVGIAKTAVARARVLSENARQLAKWIEKHPNKFYRHANCPSVADDEPLTMKQACMALGFAHHSKKTCRSCLGNRGLAKEDGVHTLNSLWQHTMARLPDGFPWFDKDKGIRYSNALFVLNANQFHGNRGCIPVELHKPTNNFFNSDLTPRLSLKGKHACIFDRHGYHAVNGEPVKLTSHQARHLLNTIAQRGGLSNLEIAKWSGRADMKQNRAYNHMTEYELVGMSERLEPSKGLFGPAGDVAKHLPVTIQEFNTLDHAAVHVTEYGYCVHDYTMGPCEKFRDCVNCTEQVCIKGEDTEILDRIKKRLVKSERMFFIADAAVESGEMGADRWYQYHKKTVTRLRELVAILENPDIENGAQIKLRGNDFSPLRRVVAKTSIVTIEQKGKESEEAVMLDDLTTLLGGGLG
;
A
#
# COMPACT_ATOMS: atom_id res chain seq x y z
N MET A 1 -3.21 6.16 34.39
CA MET A 1 -2.15 6.69 33.50
C MET A 1 -0.88 5.96 33.88
N ALA A 2 -0.09 5.48 32.92
CA ALA A 2 1.17 4.84 33.26
C ALA A 2 2.13 5.89 33.84
N GLU A 3 2.79 5.57 34.95
CA GLU A 3 3.92 6.35 35.45
C GLU A 3 5.09 6.11 34.49
N ILE A 4 5.55 7.19 33.88
CA ILE A 4 6.62 7.19 32.86
C ILE A 4 7.74 8.08 33.40
N PHE A 5 8.97 7.58 33.38
CA PHE A 5 10.16 8.33 33.77
C PHE A 5 11.13 8.43 32.60
N LEU A 6 11.90 9.52 32.54
CA LEU A 6 13.05 9.64 31.63
C LEU A 6 14.29 9.10 32.33
N PHE A 7 14.88 8.04 31.80
CA PHE A 7 16.13 7.50 32.34
C PHE A 7 17.24 8.55 32.23
N LYS A 8 18.03 8.70 33.29
CA LYS A 8 19.21 9.58 33.32
C LYS A 8 20.42 8.73 33.70
N PRO A 9 21.39 8.52 32.80
CA PRO A 9 22.60 7.81 33.17
C PRO A 9 23.38 8.60 34.22
N LYS A 10 24.07 7.88 35.10
CA LYS A 10 25.00 8.49 36.05
C LYS A 10 26.40 8.36 35.49
N ALA A 11 27.04 9.50 35.21
CA ALA A 11 28.41 9.54 34.68
C ALA A 11 29.46 8.91 35.61
N THR A 12 29.13 8.74 36.90
CA THR A 12 29.98 8.08 37.89
C THR A 12 29.88 6.55 37.85
N LEU A 13 28.89 6.00 37.13
CA LEU A 13 28.69 4.56 36.99
C LEU A 13 29.32 4.04 35.70
N THR A 14 29.75 2.79 35.73
CA THR A 14 30.13 2.03 34.53
C THR A 14 28.90 1.78 33.65
N ALA A 15 29.15 1.41 32.39
CA ALA A 15 28.06 1.07 31.46
C ALA A 15 27.20 -0.10 31.97
N ALA A 16 27.84 -1.11 32.57
CA ALA A 16 27.16 -2.26 33.17
C ALA A 16 26.24 -1.86 34.34
N GLU A 17 26.71 -0.97 35.22
CA GLU A 17 25.90 -0.47 36.34
C GLU A 17 24.74 0.42 35.87
N ASN A 18 24.94 1.25 34.84
CA ASN A 18 23.86 2.02 34.21
C ASN A 18 22.84 1.10 33.53
N LEU A 19 23.28 0.03 32.88
CA LEU A 19 22.42 -0.99 32.29
C LEU A 19 21.57 -1.71 33.33
N GLU A 20 22.17 -2.16 34.43
CA GLU A 20 21.45 -2.81 35.53
C GLU A 20 20.42 -1.87 36.16
N ALA A 21 20.81 -0.62 36.41
CA ALA A 21 19.91 0.42 36.91
C ALA A 21 18.75 0.70 35.95
N PHE A 22 19.01 0.71 34.64
CA PHE A 22 17.98 0.88 33.62
C PHE A 22 16.97 -0.28 33.62
N ILE A 23 17.47 -1.52 33.67
CA ILE A 23 16.64 -2.74 33.70
C ILE A 23 15.76 -2.74 34.95
N SER A 24 16.33 -2.52 36.14
CA SER A 24 15.56 -2.49 37.39
C SER A 24 14.50 -1.40 37.39
N GLN A 25 14.83 -0.17 36.98
CA GLN A 25 13.84 0.91 36.92
C GLN A 25 12.70 0.57 35.94
N CYS A 26 13.01 -0.04 34.80
CA CYS A 26 11.98 -0.45 33.83
C CYS A 26 11.11 -1.61 34.33
N ARG A 27 11.66 -2.53 35.12
CA ARG A 27 10.90 -3.62 35.73
C ARG A 27 10.00 -3.12 36.85
N ASP A 28 10.58 -2.32 37.74
CA ASP A 28 10.03 -2.05 39.07
C ASP A 28 9.21 -0.74 39.12
N GLN A 29 9.49 0.24 38.25
CA GLN A 29 8.87 1.58 38.30
C GLN A 29 7.95 1.90 37.12
N LEU A 30 8.23 1.39 35.92
CA LEU A 30 7.30 1.56 34.79
C LEU A 30 6.04 0.74 35.02
N THR A 31 4.87 1.35 34.86
CA THR A 31 3.56 0.64 34.88
C THR A 31 2.97 0.48 33.48
N VAL A 32 3.78 0.72 32.43
CA VAL A 32 3.43 0.47 31.03
C VAL A 32 3.14 -1.02 30.86
N PHE A 33 1.98 -1.34 30.26
CA PHE A 33 1.39 -2.68 30.13
C PHE A 33 0.73 -3.28 31.38
N GLY A 34 0.58 -2.51 32.45
CA GLY A 34 -0.02 -2.97 33.71
C GLY A 34 1.03 -3.16 34.81
N SER A 35 0.60 -2.98 36.06
CA SER A 35 1.42 -3.20 37.25
C SER A 35 1.55 -4.69 37.60
N ASP A 36 0.68 -5.52 37.07
CA ASP A 36 0.60 -6.98 37.23
C ASP A 36 1.35 -7.75 36.13
N LEU A 37 2.15 -7.06 35.31
CA LEU A 37 2.95 -7.67 34.26
C LEU A 37 3.92 -8.70 34.85
N ASN A 38 3.77 -9.97 34.46
CA ASN A 38 4.73 -11.02 34.84
C ASN A 38 6.05 -10.80 34.08
N TRP A 39 7.04 -10.21 34.76
CA TRP A 39 8.33 -9.87 34.16
C TRP A 39 9.08 -11.10 33.67
N GLU A 40 9.05 -12.20 34.42
CA GLU A 40 9.82 -13.42 34.12
C GLU A 40 9.35 -14.10 32.83
N ASP A 41 8.06 -13.97 32.49
CA ASP A 41 7.51 -14.61 31.31
C ASP A 41 8.12 -14.07 30.00
N PRO A 42 8.58 -14.93 29.08
CA PRO A 42 9.08 -14.53 27.76
C PRO A 42 7.94 -14.15 26.78
N VAL A 43 6.69 -14.38 27.19
CA VAL A 43 5.48 -14.09 26.40
C VAL A 43 4.63 -13.10 27.18
N TRP A 44 4.50 -11.88 26.66
CA TRP A 44 3.57 -10.88 27.20
C TRP A 44 2.30 -10.87 26.33
N PRO A 45 1.15 -11.41 26.83
CA PRO A 45 -0.05 -11.61 26.02
C PRO A 45 -0.56 -10.30 25.39
N ASN A 46 -0.93 -10.35 24.12
CA ASN A 46 -1.35 -9.18 23.31
C ASN A 46 -0.28 -8.07 23.17
N ILE A 47 0.92 -8.28 23.74
CA ILE A 47 2.03 -7.32 23.74
C ILE A 47 3.13 -7.85 22.82
N THR A 48 3.97 -8.80 23.23
CA THR A 48 5.08 -9.29 22.40
C THR A 48 5.56 -10.66 22.85
N VAL A 49 6.35 -11.31 22.00
CA VAL A 49 7.01 -12.59 22.29
C VAL A 49 8.52 -12.40 22.13
N PHE A 50 9.25 -12.54 23.22
CA PHE A 50 10.71 -12.46 23.27
C PHE A 50 11.31 -13.82 22.90
N ALA A 51 11.22 -14.15 21.60
CA ALA A 51 11.79 -15.36 21.01
C ALA A 51 12.93 -15.02 20.05
N LYS A 52 13.82 -15.99 19.78
CA LYS A 52 14.96 -15.88 18.86
C LYS A 52 14.54 -15.53 17.44
N LEU A 53 15.52 -15.06 16.64
CA LEU A 53 15.32 -14.78 15.22
C LEU A 53 14.81 -16.02 14.46
N GLY A 54 13.82 -15.83 13.59
CA GLY A 54 13.17 -16.92 12.82
C GLY A 54 11.98 -17.60 13.51
N ILE A 55 11.78 -17.39 14.82
CA ILE A 55 10.66 -18.01 15.55
C ILE A 55 9.35 -17.23 15.35
N ILE A 56 8.36 -17.90 14.76
CA ILE A 56 7.03 -17.33 14.42
C ILE A 56 5.89 -17.79 15.35
N THR A 57 6.14 -18.75 16.25
CA THR A 57 5.12 -19.24 17.19
C THR A 57 4.80 -18.20 18.27
N ARG A 58 3.57 -18.24 18.78
CA ARG A 58 3.13 -17.43 19.94
C ARG A 58 3.39 -18.10 21.29
N LYS A 59 3.87 -19.36 21.27
CA LYS A 59 4.16 -20.18 22.44
C LYS A 59 5.53 -20.86 22.22
N PRO A 60 6.63 -20.09 22.27
CA PRO A 60 7.96 -20.66 22.12
C PRO A 60 8.28 -21.61 23.28
N ILE A 61 9.04 -22.66 23.02
CA ILE A 61 9.70 -23.44 24.09
C ILE A 61 10.90 -22.65 24.64
N LEU A 62 11.44 -23.07 25.78
CA LEU A 62 12.49 -22.31 26.48
C LEU A 62 13.71 -22.06 25.59
N GLU A 63 14.14 -23.04 24.80
CA GLU A 63 15.29 -22.95 23.90
C GLU A 63 15.08 -21.97 22.73
N GLU A 64 13.82 -21.69 22.39
CA GLU A 64 13.40 -20.73 21.36
C GLU A 64 13.24 -19.31 21.91
N THR A 65 13.30 -19.13 23.24
CA THR A 65 13.27 -17.80 23.87
C THR A 65 14.61 -17.09 23.74
N GLN A 66 14.60 -15.76 23.81
CA GLN A 66 15.85 -14.98 23.75
C GLN A 66 16.80 -15.38 24.88
N ASP A 67 18.11 -15.31 24.61
CA ASP A 67 19.15 -15.68 25.55
C ASP A 67 19.00 -14.97 26.91
N PRO A 68 19.23 -15.67 28.04
CA PRO A 68 19.15 -15.09 29.38
C PRO A 68 20.02 -13.86 29.59
N ALA A 69 21.17 -13.75 28.91
CA ALA A 69 22.05 -12.58 29.00
C ALA A 69 21.49 -11.33 28.28
N PHE A 70 20.44 -11.47 27.49
CA PHE A 70 19.87 -10.41 26.66
C PHE A 70 18.40 -10.09 26.98
N ILE A 71 17.61 -11.10 27.39
CA ILE A 71 16.15 -10.99 27.45
C ILE A 71 15.65 -9.89 28.40
N ASP A 72 16.33 -9.65 29.52
CA ASP A 72 15.94 -8.59 30.46
C ASP A 72 16.18 -7.19 29.91
N PHE A 73 17.30 -6.99 29.19
CA PHE A 73 17.53 -5.77 28.44
C PHE A 73 16.45 -5.57 27.36
N ALA A 74 16.13 -6.63 26.60
CA ALA A 74 15.11 -6.58 25.56
C ALA A 74 13.73 -6.19 26.12
N LYS A 75 13.33 -6.78 27.26
CA LYS A 75 12.10 -6.44 27.99
C LYS A 75 12.10 -4.98 28.47
N ALA A 76 13.20 -4.52 29.08
CA ALA A 76 13.36 -3.16 29.58
C ALA A 76 13.28 -2.13 28.45
N TYR A 77 14.07 -2.29 27.38
CA TYR A 77 14.05 -1.42 26.21
C TYR A 77 12.67 -1.36 25.58
N PHE A 78 12.03 -2.52 25.35
CA PHE A 78 10.71 -2.60 24.74
C PHE A 78 9.64 -1.86 25.57
N ARG A 79 9.62 -2.09 26.89
CA ARG A 79 8.69 -1.42 27.81
C ARG A 79 8.92 0.09 27.87
N TYR A 80 10.18 0.53 27.91
CA TYR A 80 10.56 1.94 27.95
C TYR A 80 10.14 2.69 26.68
N GLN A 81 10.40 2.13 25.49
CA GLN A 81 10.03 2.75 24.22
C GLN A 81 8.52 2.91 24.06
N HIS A 82 7.74 1.93 24.52
CA HIS A 82 6.28 2.01 24.48
C HIS A 82 5.68 2.97 25.52
N GLY A 83 6.40 3.27 26.59
CA GLY A 83 6.03 4.35 27.52
C GLY A 83 6.17 5.74 26.89
N HIS A 84 7.24 5.97 26.13
CA HIS A 84 7.58 7.29 25.58
C HIS A 84 7.05 7.53 24.16
N SER A 85 6.77 6.46 23.41
CA SER A 85 6.21 6.53 22.07
C SER A 85 5.13 5.47 21.88
N LEU A 86 3.88 5.89 21.75
CA LEU A 86 2.74 5.01 21.47
C LEU A 86 2.72 4.57 19.99
N SER A 87 3.86 4.12 19.45
CA SER A 87 3.88 3.49 18.13
C SER A 87 3.04 2.21 18.19
N ARG A 88 2.02 2.11 17.33
CA ARG A 88 1.21 0.88 17.21
C ARG A 88 1.99 -0.28 16.61
N ALA A 89 3.06 0.00 15.87
CA ALA A 89 3.88 -1.01 15.22
C ALA A 89 5.06 -1.39 16.11
N LYS A 90 5.11 -2.65 16.53
CA LYS A 90 6.12 -3.25 17.43
C LYS A 90 7.33 -3.73 16.63
N ASN A 91 7.93 -2.85 15.82
CA ASN A 91 9.05 -3.23 14.95
C ASN A 91 10.35 -3.42 15.75
N GLU A 92 10.43 -2.85 16.95
CA GLU A 92 11.54 -2.97 17.90
C GLU A 92 11.83 -4.44 18.23
N SER A 93 10.79 -5.29 18.28
CA SER A 93 10.98 -6.72 18.51
C SER A 93 11.77 -7.40 17.39
N LYS A 94 11.68 -6.91 16.14
CA LYS A 94 12.48 -7.47 15.04
C LYS A 94 13.96 -7.14 15.20
N ALA A 95 14.26 -5.90 15.59
CA ALA A 95 15.61 -5.43 15.85
C ALA A 95 16.23 -6.19 17.04
N LEU A 96 15.50 -6.34 18.15
CA LEU A 96 15.98 -7.09 19.32
C LEU A 96 16.35 -8.53 18.97
N ARG A 97 15.57 -9.20 18.13
CA ARG A 97 15.86 -10.56 17.64
C ARG A 97 17.10 -10.62 16.75
N ALA A 98 17.25 -9.65 15.86
CA ALA A 98 18.39 -9.59 14.95
C ALA A 98 19.69 -9.28 15.72
N VAL A 99 19.64 -8.36 16.69
CA VAL A 99 20.79 -7.97 17.52
C VAL A 99 21.23 -9.11 18.43
N GLU A 100 20.30 -9.80 19.10
CA GLU A 100 20.64 -10.99 19.91
C GLU A 100 21.35 -12.06 19.06
N ALA A 101 20.78 -12.39 17.90
CA ALA A 101 21.37 -13.38 16.99
C ALA A 101 22.76 -12.94 16.50
N ALA A 102 22.95 -11.66 16.19
CA ALA A 102 24.25 -11.12 15.78
C ALA A 102 25.28 -11.13 16.91
N LEU A 103 24.89 -10.78 18.15
CA LEU A 103 25.78 -10.86 19.32
C LEU A 103 26.29 -12.29 19.52
N LEU A 104 25.39 -13.27 19.45
CA LEU A 104 25.75 -14.69 19.54
C LEU A 104 26.71 -15.13 18.42
N GLN A 105 26.48 -14.67 17.17
CA GLN A 105 27.31 -15.03 16.02
C GLN A 105 28.70 -14.38 16.05
N VAL A 106 28.80 -13.11 16.44
CA VAL A 106 30.06 -12.35 16.39
C VAL A 106 30.89 -12.53 17.66
N ASN A 107 30.25 -12.53 18.83
CA ASN A 107 30.94 -12.52 20.12
C ASN A 107 30.86 -13.86 20.88
N GLY A 108 30.03 -14.81 20.41
CA GLY A 108 29.79 -16.08 21.09
C GLY A 108 28.94 -15.98 22.37
N ASN A 109 28.39 -14.81 22.68
CA ASN A 109 27.47 -14.57 23.78
C ASN A 109 26.48 -13.45 23.43
N ALA A 110 25.33 -13.40 24.09
CA ALA A 110 24.27 -12.44 23.79
C ALA A 110 24.33 -11.15 24.63
N ASN A 111 25.41 -10.88 25.37
CA ASN A 111 25.45 -9.71 26.25
C ASN A 111 25.48 -8.41 25.44
N ILE A 112 24.56 -7.48 25.76
CA ILE A 112 24.43 -6.19 25.07
C ILE A 112 25.67 -5.31 25.21
N ASP A 113 26.49 -5.46 26.25
CA ASP A 113 27.76 -4.71 26.37
C ASP A 113 28.74 -5.04 25.22
N GLY A 114 28.63 -6.23 24.62
CA GLY A 114 29.39 -6.62 23.43
C GLY A 114 28.93 -5.95 22.13
N LEU A 115 27.94 -5.04 22.17
CA LEU A 115 27.45 -4.36 20.98
C LEU A 115 28.57 -3.53 20.34
N SER A 116 28.79 -3.74 19.05
CA SER A 116 29.80 -3.04 18.25
C SER A 116 29.26 -2.75 16.85
N ILE A 117 29.97 -1.94 16.06
CA ILE A 117 29.60 -1.68 14.65
C ILE A 117 29.48 -2.99 13.87
N SER A 118 30.42 -3.93 14.06
CA SER A 118 30.39 -5.24 13.40
C SER A 118 29.16 -6.07 13.77
N VAL A 119 28.73 -6.02 15.03
CA VAL A 119 27.48 -6.69 15.47
C VAL A 119 26.25 -6.05 14.82
N LEU A 120 26.23 -4.72 14.68
CA LEU A 120 25.12 -4.00 14.05
C LEU A 120 25.04 -4.29 12.54
N ASP A 121 26.20 -4.38 11.87
CA ASP A 121 26.28 -4.76 10.46
C ASP A 121 25.80 -6.20 10.24
N GLU A 122 26.23 -7.15 11.09
CA GLU A 122 25.73 -8.53 11.04
C GLU A 122 24.22 -8.60 11.32
N ALA A 123 23.72 -7.83 12.29
CA ALA A 123 22.28 -7.76 12.57
C ALA A 123 21.49 -7.23 11.36
N ALA A 124 22.04 -6.30 10.58
CA ALA A 124 21.43 -5.82 9.35
C ALA A 124 21.43 -6.89 8.23
N GLU A 125 22.49 -7.68 8.10
CA GLU A 125 22.54 -8.81 7.16
C GLU A 125 21.56 -9.93 7.54
N LEU A 126 21.50 -10.29 8.83
CA LEU A 126 20.50 -11.22 9.36
C LEU A 126 19.08 -10.70 9.10
N ALA A 127 18.84 -9.40 9.26
CA ALA A 127 17.54 -8.81 8.97
C ALA A 127 17.16 -8.93 7.47
N LYS A 128 18.10 -8.77 6.54
CA LYS A 128 17.87 -8.98 5.10
C LYS A 128 17.56 -10.44 4.79
N HIS A 129 18.21 -11.37 5.48
CA HIS A 129 18.04 -12.81 5.23
C HIS A 129 16.68 -13.34 5.74
N TYR A 130 16.26 -12.92 6.94
CA TYR A 130 15.09 -13.48 7.61
C TYR A 130 13.78 -12.71 7.35
N TYR A 131 13.85 -11.45 6.89
CA TYR A 131 12.67 -10.63 6.68
C TYR A 131 12.52 -10.17 5.22
N SER A 132 11.27 -10.00 4.77
CA SER A 132 10.97 -9.34 3.49
C SER A 132 11.59 -7.94 3.43
N ASP A 133 11.98 -7.43 2.25
CA ASP A 133 12.65 -6.13 2.04
C ASP A 133 12.11 -4.98 2.91
N GLY A 134 10.78 -4.79 2.93
CA GLY A 134 10.16 -3.73 3.75
C GLY A 134 10.32 -3.96 5.25
N SER A 135 10.16 -5.20 5.71
CA SER A 135 10.39 -5.56 7.12
C SER A 135 11.87 -5.49 7.50
N ALA A 136 12.78 -5.86 6.60
CA ALA A 136 14.22 -5.73 6.80
C ALA A 136 14.60 -4.25 6.95
N TYR A 137 14.10 -3.37 6.08
CA TYR A 137 14.30 -1.92 6.20
C TYR A 137 13.81 -1.37 7.55
N HIS A 138 12.61 -1.76 7.98
CA HIS A 138 12.09 -1.35 9.29
C HIS A 138 12.92 -1.92 10.45
N CYS A 139 13.39 -3.16 10.34
CA CYS A 139 14.30 -3.76 11.32
C CYS A 139 15.58 -2.93 11.44
N GLY A 140 16.25 -2.62 10.33
CA GLY A 140 17.45 -1.78 10.32
C GLY A 140 17.24 -0.39 10.90
N ARG A 141 16.09 0.25 10.66
CA ARG A 141 15.75 1.54 11.30
C ARG A 141 15.62 1.44 12.81
N GLU A 142 15.04 0.36 13.33
CA GLU A 142 14.94 0.15 14.78
C GLU A 142 16.28 -0.27 15.40
N ILE A 143 17.15 -0.96 14.66
CA ILE A 143 18.55 -1.22 15.07
C ILE A 143 19.30 0.11 15.23
N GLU A 144 19.16 1.03 14.27
CA GLU A 144 19.78 2.35 14.34
C GLU A 144 19.28 3.15 15.56
N ARG A 145 17.98 3.10 15.81
CA ARG A 145 17.36 3.74 16.99
C ARG A 145 17.87 3.13 18.30
N LEU A 146 18.00 1.80 18.36
CA LEU A 146 18.54 1.10 19.51
C LEU A 146 19.99 1.51 19.77
N ALA A 147 20.83 1.54 18.73
CA ALA A 147 22.24 1.93 18.82
C ALA A 147 22.41 3.35 19.39
N LYS A 148 21.62 4.32 18.91
CA LYS A 148 21.57 5.68 19.45
C LYS A 148 21.15 5.68 20.92
N PHE A 149 20.08 4.96 21.25
CA PHE A 149 19.55 4.89 22.61
C PHE A 149 20.56 4.35 23.63
N VAL A 150 21.19 3.20 23.34
CA VAL A 150 22.13 2.57 24.28
C VAL A 150 23.37 3.42 24.50
N ALA A 151 23.84 4.13 23.47
CA ALA A 151 24.98 5.03 23.57
C ALA A 151 24.64 6.32 24.34
N GLU A 152 23.52 6.98 24.04
CA GLU A 152 23.08 8.20 24.73
C GLU A 152 22.81 7.97 26.22
N ASN A 153 22.33 6.78 26.57
CA ASN A 153 22.05 6.38 27.96
C ASN A 153 23.23 5.64 28.61
N GLN A 154 24.42 5.64 28.00
CA GLN A 154 25.63 5.02 28.55
C GLN A 154 25.41 3.57 29.03
N LEU A 155 24.61 2.79 28.30
CA LEU A 155 24.28 1.40 28.63
C LEU A 155 25.27 0.39 28.05
N VAL A 156 26.12 0.84 27.11
CA VAL A 156 27.20 0.07 26.50
C VAL A 156 28.47 0.91 26.49
N SER A 157 29.62 0.25 26.53
CA SER A 157 30.93 0.89 26.48
C SER A 157 31.34 1.35 25.07
N SER A 158 30.78 0.74 24.03
CA SER A 158 31.10 1.00 22.62
C SER A 158 30.42 2.24 22.02
N ALA A 159 31.16 2.99 21.21
CA ALA A 159 30.65 4.13 20.46
C ALA A 159 29.88 3.70 19.19
N VAL A 160 28.60 3.35 19.33
CA VAL A 160 27.73 2.86 18.25
C VAL A 160 26.72 3.89 17.72
N GLN A 161 26.65 5.08 18.32
CA GLN A 161 25.64 6.11 18.03
C GLN A 161 25.62 6.62 16.58
N ASN A 162 26.75 6.50 15.88
CA ASN A 162 26.92 6.96 14.50
C ASN A 162 26.63 5.87 13.46
N TRP A 163 26.26 4.67 13.88
CA TRP A 163 25.85 3.63 12.95
C TRP A 163 24.58 4.06 12.21
N VAL A 164 24.52 3.80 10.90
CA VAL A 164 23.40 4.17 10.03
C VAL A 164 22.90 2.92 9.33
N ASN A 165 21.58 2.75 9.27
CA ASN A 165 20.97 1.60 8.62
C ASN A 165 21.43 1.45 7.14
N PRO A 166 22.15 0.36 6.77
CA PRO A 166 22.62 0.15 5.41
C PRO A 166 21.53 -0.40 4.47
N ILE A 167 20.39 -0.82 5.03
CA ILE A 167 19.28 -1.40 4.26
C ILE A 167 18.54 -0.26 3.56
N LYS A 168 18.55 -0.26 2.23
CA LYS A 168 17.80 0.72 1.44
C LYS A 168 16.30 0.48 1.61
N ARG A 169 15.54 1.57 1.67
CA ARG A 169 14.09 1.50 1.59
C ARG A 169 13.71 0.92 0.23
N ALA A 170 12.85 -0.10 0.21
CA ALA A 170 12.31 -0.63 -1.04
C ALA A 170 11.69 0.50 -1.88
N GLU A 171 12.06 0.57 -3.15
CA GLU A 171 11.59 1.61 -4.07
C GLU A 171 10.07 1.52 -4.30
N ASP A 172 9.45 2.66 -4.58
CA ASP A 172 8.03 2.74 -4.91
C ASP A 172 7.78 1.96 -6.23
N LYS A 173 6.87 0.98 -6.18
CA LYS A 173 6.64 -0.01 -7.25
C LYS A 173 5.84 0.51 -8.46
N ASN A 174 5.85 1.82 -8.71
CA ASN A 174 5.07 2.44 -9.78
C ASN A 174 5.75 2.38 -11.16
N LYS A 175 6.96 1.80 -11.24
CA LYS A 175 7.73 1.62 -12.48
C LYS A 175 6.97 0.84 -13.55
N THR A 176 7.31 1.03 -14.82
CA THR A 176 6.72 0.33 -15.97
C THR A 176 7.33 -1.06 -16.25
N THR A 177 8.17 -1.60 -15.36
CA THR A 177 8.78 -2.93 -15.54
C THR A 177 7.74 -4.06 -15.49
N ARG A 178 8.06 -5.21 -16.10
CA ARG A 178 7.19 -6.41 -16.09
C ARG A 178 6.86 -6.88 -14.67
N GLU A 179 7.81 -6.80 -13.75
CA GLU A 179 7.61 -7.13 -12.34
C GLU A 179 6.71 -6.11 -11.63
N ALA A 180 6.85 -4.82 -11.92
CA ALA A 180 5.99 -3.79 -11.36
C ALA A 180 4.55 -3.90 -11.89
N LYS A 181 4.37 -4.24 -13.17
CA LYS A 181 3.05 -4.55 -13.74
C LYS A 181 2.38 -5.73 -13.02
N LYS A 182 3.09 -6.85 -12.86
CA LYS A 182 2.58 -8.02 -12.14
C LYS A 182 2.22 -7.67 -10.68
N ASN A 183 3.07 -6.93 -9.99
CA ASN A 183 2.81 -6.49 -8.61
C ASN A 183 1.59 -5.56 -8.48
N ARG A 184 1.29 -4.74 -9.50
CA ARG A 184 0.07 -3.92 -9.53
C ARG A 184 -1.17 -4.78 -9.75
N GLU A 185 -1.10 -5.69 -10.73
CA GLU A 185 -2.18 -6.64 -11.04
C GLU A 185 -2.52 -7.51 -9.81
N ASP A 186 -1.52 -8.02 -9.08
CA ASP A 186 -1.71 -8.82 -7.87
C ASP A 186 -2.42 -8.05 -6.73
N LYS A 187 -2.36 -6.71 -6.72
CA LYS A 187 -3.00 -5.85 -5.70
C LYS A 187 -4.40 -5.39 -6.09
N LEU A 188 -4.82 -5.63 -7.32
CA LEU A 188 -6.18 -5.40 -7.79
C LEU A 188 -6.94 -6.73 -7.76
N PRO A 189 -8.27 -6.71 -7.57
CA PRO A 189 -9.07 -7.92 -7.72
C PRO A 189 -9.05 -8.36 -9.18
N SER A 190 -9.05 -9.68 -9.44
CA SER A 190 -9.22 -10.17 -10.80
C SER A 190 -10.65 -9.94 -11.28
N ASP A 191 -10.84 -9.74 -12.59
CA ASP A 191 -12.17 -9.52 -13.18
C ASP A 191 -13.11 -10.70 -12.88
N ILE A 192 -12.60 -11.92 -12.89
CA ILE A 192 -13.37 -13.13 -12.54
C ILE A 192 -13.88 -13.04 -11.10
N ALA A 193 -13.03 -12.66 -10.14
CA ALA A 193 -13.44 -12.55 -8.74
C ALA A 193 -14.46 -11.42 -8.53
N LEU A 194 -14.25 -10.28 -9.21
CA LEU A 194 -15.13 -9.12 -9.13
C LEU A 194 -16.52 -9.44 -9.70
N ASN A 195 -16.55 -9.99 -10.92
CA ASN A 195 -17.80 -10.36 -11.60
C ASN A 195 -18.55 -11.46 -10.86
N ALA A 196 -17.86 -12.47 -10.33
CA ALA A 196 -18.47 -13.51 -9.53
C ALA A 196 -19.18 -12.95 -8.28
N LEU A 197 -18.52 -12.07 -7.52
CA LEU A 197 -19.15 -11.47 -6.33
C LEU A 197 -20.31 -10.54 -6.70
N ALA A 198 -20.21 -9.81 -7.81
CA ALA A 198 -21.29 -8.96 -8.31
C ALA A 198 -22.50 -9.80 -8.75
N GLU A 199 -22.27 -10.88 -9.50
CA GLU A 199 -23.29 -11.82 -9.95
C GLU A 199 -24.01 -12.49 -8.78
N ILE A 200 -23.25 -13.06 -7.82
CA ILE A 200 -23.83 -13.68 -6.62
C ILE A 200 -24.64 -12.65 -5.83
N PHE A 201 -24.15 -11.42 -5.67
CA PHE A 201 -24.89 -10.37 -4.96
C PHE A 201 -26.20 -10.00 -5.68
N ALA A 202 -26.16 -9.88 -7.00
CA ALA A 202 -27.31 -9.52 -7.84
C ALA A 202 -28.38 -10.62 -7.88
N ASN A 203 -27.97 -11.89 -7.78
CA ASN A 203 -28.87 -13.05 -7.80
C ASN A 203 -29.54 -13.37 -6.44
N ASP A 204 -29.62 -12.40 -5.52
CA ASP A 204 -30.29 -12.55 -4.22
C ASP A 204 -29.94 -13.86 -3.46
N PRO A 205 -28.70 -14.02 -2.97
CA PRO A 205 -28.24 -15.28 -2.42
C PRO A 205 -29.04 -15.67 -1.18
N ILE A 206 -29.38 -16.94 -1.05
CA ILE A 206 -30.23 -17.46 0.05
C ILE A 206 -29.38 -17.86 1.27
N HIS A 207 -28.15 -18.33 1.04
CA HIS A 207 -27.28 -18.78 2.13
C HIS A 207 -26.73 -17.59 2.92
N GLU A 208 -26.97 -17.59 4.23
CA GLU A 208 -26.53 -16.54 5.17
C GLU A 208 -25.05 -16.16 5.04
N ARG A 209 -24.18 -17.15 4.80
CA ARG A 209 -22.74 -16.93 4.58
C ARG A 209 -22.45 -16.14 3.30
N ASP A 210 -23.17 -16.41 2.23
CA ASP A 210 -23.01 -15.73 0.95
C ASP A 210 -23.61 -14.32 1.02
N ILE A 211 -24.75 -14.16 1.69
CA ILE A 211 -25.35 -12.85 2.01
C ILE A 211 -24.34 -11.99 2.77
N PHE A 212 -23.71 -12.54 3.82
CA PHE A 212 -22.67 -11.85 4.59
C PHE A 212 -21.52 -11.40 3.70
N THR A 213 -20.90 -12.35 2.99
CA THR A 213 -19.67 -12.09 2.22
C THR A 213 -19.91 -11.09 1.10
N THR A 214 -20.99 -11.27 0.33
CA THR A 214 -21.31 -10.36 -0.77
C THR A 214 -21.76 -8.98 -0.28
N SER A 215 -22.52 -8.88 0.82
CA SER A 215 -22.91 -7.59 1.39
C SER A 215 -21.71 -6.81 1.94
N VAL A 216 -20.80 -7.47 2.66
CA VAL A 216 -19.57 -6.84 3.14
C VAL A 216 -18.68 -6.39 1.96
N PHE A 217 -18.55 -7.21 0.92
CA PHE A 217 -17.78 -6.84 -0.27
C PHE A 217 -18.41 -5.67 -1.03
N ALA A 218 -19.73 -5.69 -1.25
CA ALA A 218 -20.48 -4.59 -1.84
C ALA A 218 -20.29 -3.28 -1.05
N MET A 219 -20.24 -3.38 0.28
CA MET A 219 -19.97 -2.22 1.12
C MET A 219 -18.55 -1.69 0.95
N LEU A 220 -17.55 -2.57 0.91
CA LEU A 220 -16.16 -2.21 0.62
C LEU A 220 -15.96 -1.60 -0.78
N MET A 221 -16.82 -1.96 -1.74
CA MET A 221 -16.86 -1.41 -3.10
C MET A 221 -17.67 -0.11 -3.22
N SER A 222 -18.42 0.29 -2.18
CA SER A 222 -19.20 1.54 -2.20
C SER A 222 -18.44 2.71 -1.58
N ALA A 223 -17.58 2.44 -0.59
CA ALA A 223 -16.70 3.45 0.00
C ALA A 223 -15.36 2.84 0.46
N PRO A 224 -14.22 3.53 0.25
CA PRO A 224 -12.91 3.04 0.61
C PRO A 224 -12.76 2.97 2.14
N SER A 225 -12.92 1.77 2.69
CA SER A 225 -12.87 1.51 4.13
C SER A 225 -11.97 0.33 4.43
N ARG A 226 -11.41 0.28 5.65
CA ARG A 226 -10.84 -0.98 6.14
C ARG A 226 -12.00 -1.92 6.45
N ILE A 227 -11.82 -3.21 6.21
CA ILE A 227 -12.79 -4.23 6.61
C ILE A 227 -13.17 -4.16 8.09
N THR A 228 -12.22 -3.84 8.98
CA THR A 228 -12.51 -3.69 10.42
C THR A 228 -13.35 -2.45 10.73
N GLU A 229 -13.36 -1.44 9.87
CA GLU A 229 -14.27 -0.29 9.99
C GLU A 229 -15.69 -0.71 9.55
N VAL A 230 -15.82 -1.42 8.42
CA VAL A 230 -17.12 -1.92 7.91
C VAL A 230 -17.77 -2.91 8.87
N LEU A 231 -17.01 -3.90 9.38
CA LEU A 231 -17.52 -4.89 10.33
C LEU A 231 -17.93 -4.28 11.68
N ALA A 232 -17.45 -3.08 11.98
CA ALA A 232 -17.80 -2.31 13.16
C ALA A 232 -18.69 -1.11 12.81
N LEU A 233 -19.54 -1.22 11.79
CA LEU A 233 -20.59 -0.23 11.56
C LEU A 233 -21.78 -0.46 12.50
N PRO A 234 -22.43 0.62 12.96
CA PRO A 234 -23.66 0.53 13.73
C PRO A 234 -24.86 0.22 12.81
N VAL A 235 -25.98 -0.26 13.37
CA VAL A 235 -27.18 -0.63 12.58
C VAL A 235 -27.85 0.59 11.94
N ASP A 236 -27.71 1.74 12.58
CA ASP A 236 -28.20 3.07 12.22
C ASP A 236 -27.12 3.92 11.51
N CYS A 237 -26.22 3.26 10.76
CA CYS A 237 -25.12 3.94 10.08
C CYS A 237 -25.54 4.85 8.92
N GLU A 238 -26.72 4.65 8.34
CA GLU A 238 -27.17 5.36 7.14
C GLU A 238 -27.50 6.83 7.45
N VAL A 239 -26.98 7.73 6.60
CA VAL A 239 -27.20 9.17 6.68
C VAL A 239 -27.72 9.67 5.35
N PHE A 240 -28.69 10.59 5.42
CA PHE A 240 -29.31 11.27 4.29
C PHE A 240 -29.21 12.77 4.52
N GLU A 241 -28.56 13.50 3.61
CA GLU A 241 -28.46 14.96 3.67
C GLU A 241 -28.72 15.55 2.29
N THR A 242 -29.46 16.65 2.23
CA THR A 242 -29.66 17.39 0.98
C THR A 242 -28.51 18.38 0.80
N ASP A 243 -27.84 18.33 -0.35
CA ASP A 243 -26.78 19.28 -0.65
C ASP A 243 -27.32 20.65 -1.09
N ARG A 244 -26.40 21.57 -1.42
CA ARG A 244 -26.74 22.94 -1.83
C ARG A 244 -27.53 23.01 -3.14
N GLU A 245 -27.52 21.95 -3.94
CA GLU A 245 -28.23 21.84 -5.21
C GLU A 245 -29.60 21.17 -5.04
N GLY A 246 -30.01 20.82 -3.81
CA GLY A 246 -31.26 20.13 -3.55
C GLY A 246 -31.20 18.63 -3.80
N ILE A 247 -30.01 18.05 -4.01
CA ILE A 247 -29.83 16.62 -4.28
C ILE A 247 -29.64 15.89 -2.96
N GLU A 248 -30.46 14.85 -2.71
CA GLU A 248 -30.27 13.96 -1.57
C GLU A 248 -28.99 13.13 -1.75
N ARG A 249 -28.08 13.25 -0.78
CA ARG A 249 -26.84 12.50 -0.67
C ARG A 249 -26.99 11.42 0.40
N TYR A 250 -26.52 10.23 0.07
CA TYR A 250 -26.52 9.08 0.94
C TYR A 250 -25.09 8.74 1.39
N GLY A 251 -24.92 8.47 2.68
CA GLY A 251 -23.63 8.18 3.28
C GLY A 251 -23.72 7.23 4.46
N TRP A 252 -22.55 6.81 4.95
CA TRP A 252 -22.44 6.04 6.19
C TRP A 252 -21.65 6.81 7.24
N ARG A 253 -22.19 6.87 8.46
CA ARG A 253 -21.53 7.46 9.62
C ARG A 253 -20.55 6.46 10.25
N PHE A 254 -19.27 6.82 10.28
CA PHE A 254 -18.23 6.08 10.99
C PHE A 254 -17.86 6.82 12.27
N PHE A 255 -18.07 6.17 13.42
CA PHE A 255 -17.66 6.74 14.70
C PHE A 255 -16.14 6.67 14.87
N ALA A 256 -15.52 7.81 15.17
CA ALA A 256 -14.12 7.89 15.54
C ALA A 256 -13.93 7.48 17.02
N GLY A 257 -12.70 7.06 17.36
CA GLY A 257 -12.35 6.78 18.75
C GLY A 257 -12.36 8.05 19.62
N LYS A 258 -12.91 7.96 20.84
CA LYS A 258 -12.98 9.05 21.85
C LYS A 258 -13.68 10.35 21.38
N GLY A 259 -15.01 10.30 21.22
CA GLY A 259 -15.89 11.46 21.40
C GLY A 259 -15.89 12.55 20.32
N TYR A 260 -15.25 12.34 19.16
CA TYR A 260 -15.40 13.22 18.00
C TYR A 260 -16.63 12.84 17.17
N GLU A 261 -17.29 13.84 16.57
CA GLU A 261 -18.39 13.66 15.62
C GLU A 261 -17.96 12.68 14.50
N GLY A 262 -18.80 11.70 14.20
CA GLY A 262 -18.46 10.62 13.27
C GLY A 262 -18.26 11.14 11.84
N ASP A 263 -17.20 10.67 11.17
CA ASP A 263 -16.93 11.01 9.77
C ASP A 263 -17.96 10.34 8.87
N ILE A 264 -18.59 11.11 7.97
CA ILE A 264 -19.56 10.59 7.01
C ILE A 264 -18.83 10.26 5.73
N LYS A 265 -18.85 8.98 5.35
CA LYS A 265 -18.40 8.56 4.02
C LYS A 265 -19.58 8.58 3.07
N TRP A 266 -19.60 9.59 2.21
CA TRP A 266 -20.56 9.70 1.12
C TRP A 266 -20.36 8.60 0.08
N ILE A 267 -21.48 8.02 -0.36
CA ILE A 267 -21.51 6.96 -1.35
C ILE A 267 -21.76 7.57 -2.73
N PRO A 268 -20.97 7.21 -3.77
CA PRO A 268 -21.23 7.66 -5.12
C PRO A 268 -22.66 7.31 -5.55
N THR A 269 -23.35 8.23 -6.22
CA THR A 269 -24.77 8.09 -6.60
C THR A 269 -25.07 6.75 -7.28
N VAL A 270 -24.19 6.31 -8.17
CA VAL A 270 -24.31 5.02 -8.90
C VAL A 270 -24.26 3.78 -7.99
N MET A 271 -23.67 3.89 -6.80
CA MET A 271 -23.55 2.79 -5.83
C MET A 271 -24.64 2.82 -4.74
N VAL A 272 -25.47 3.86 -4.67
CA VAL A 272 -26.44 4.03 -3.56
C VAL A 272 -27.41 2.86 -3.45
N GLY A 273 -27.93 2.35 -4.58
CA GLY A 273 -28.84 1.19 -4.57
C GLY A 273 -28.16 -0.07 -4.00
N ILE A 274 -26.93 -0.35 -4.44
CA ILE A 274 -26.13 -1.49 -3.98
C ILE A 274 -25.82 -1.36 -2.48
N ALA A 275 -25.43 -0.17 -2.05
CA ALA A 275 -25.10 0.16 -0.68
C ALA A 275 -26.30 -0.04 0.27
N LYS A 276 -27.48 0.47 -0.09
CA LYS A 276 -28.72 0.28 0.67
C LYS A 276 -29.11 -1.20 0.77
N THR A 277 -29.04 -1.95 -0.34
CA THR A 277 -29.33 -3.39 -0.35
C THR A 277 -28.38 -4.16 0.56
N ALA A 278 -27.08 -3.86 0.53
CA ALA A 278 -26.09 -4.51 1.38
C ALA A 278 -26.36 -4.24 2.88
N VAL A 279 -26.68 -3.00 3.25
CA VAL A 279 -27.04 -2.66 4.64
C VAL A 279 -28.33 -3.36 5.06
N ALA A 280 -29.37 -3.36 4.22
CA ALA A 280 -30.64 -4.03 4.52
C ALA A 280 -30.45 -5.54 4.76
N ARG A 281 -29.72 -6.22 3.88
CA ARG A 281 -29.37 -7.64 4.04
C ARG A 281 -28.57 -7.89 5.32
N ALA A 282 -27.57 -7.05 5.60
CA ALA A 282 -26.78 -7.14 6.82
C ALA A 282 -27.64 -6.96 8.08
N ARG A 283 -28.61 -6.03 8.08
CA ARG A 283 -29.54 -5.84 9.20
C ARG A 283 -30.35 -7.11 9.49
N VAL A 284 -30.96 -7.71 8.47
CA VAL A 284 -31.74 -8.94 8.65
C VAL A 284 -30.86 -10.05 9.23
N LEU A 285 -29.66 -10.22 8.67
CA LEU A 285 -28.72 -11.27 9.04
C LEU A 285 -28.30 -11.26 10.52
N SER A 286 -28.14 -10.07 11.09
CA SER A 286 -27.63 -9.88 12.46
C SER A 286 -28.73 -9.60 13.49
N GLU A 287 -30.01 -9.64 13.11
CA GLU A 287 -31.13 -9.31 13.98
C GLU A 287 -31.19 -10.19 15.24
N ASN A 288 -31.12 -11.51 15.09
CA ASN A 288 -31.18 -12.45 16.22
C ASN A 288 -30.07 -12.18 17.25
N ALA A 289 -28.86 -11.90 16.78
CA ALA A 289 -27.72 -11.62 17.63
C ALA A 289 -27.83 -10.25 18.33
N ARG A 290 -28.34 -9.22 17.64
CA ARG A 290 -28.65 -7.93 18.28
C ARG A 290 -29.74 -8.05 19.34
N GLN A 291 -30.79 -8.83 19.08
CA GLN A 291 -31.86 -9.08 20.05
C GLN A 291 -31.33 -9.78 21.29
N LEU A 292 -30.51 -10.83 21.13
CA LEU A 292 -29.82 -11.48 22.24
C LEU A 292 -28.97 -10.49 23.03
N ALA A 293 -28.13 -9.68 22.35
CA ALA A 293 -27.29 -8.70 23.04
C ALA A 293 -28.13 -7.68 23.83
N LYS A 294 -29.20 -7.14 23.22
CA LYS A 294 -30.13 -6.21 23.87
C LYS A 294 -30.85 -6.85 25.05
N TRP A 295 -31.16 -8.15 24.96
CA TRP A 295 -31.74 -8.90 26.07
C TRP A 295 -30.77 -9.03 27.24
N ILE A 296 -29.53 -9.42 26.98
CA ILE A 296 -28.49 -9.55 28.02
C ILE A 296 -28.25 -8.21 28.73
N GLU A 297 -28.22 -7.11 27.97
CA GLU A 297 -28.06 -5.76 28.54
C GLU A 297 -29.21 -5.35 29.47
N LYS A 298 -30.45 -5.82 29.22
CA LYS A 298 -31.64 -5.44 29.99
C LYS A 298 -32.01 -6.43 31.10
N HIS A 299 -31.79 -7.71 30.86
CA HIS A 299 -32.23 -8.82 31.70
C HIS A 299 -31.10 -9.82 31.96
N PRO A 300 -29.97 -9.39 32.57
CA PRO A 300 -28.79 -10.23 32.72
C PRO A 300 -29.03 -11.49 33.57
N ASN A 301 -30.04 -11.48 34.43
CA ASN A 301 -30.38 -12.60 35.32
C ASN A 301 -31.48 -13.52 34.78
N LYS A 302 -31.95 -13.32 33.54
CA LYS A 302 -33.06 -14.10 32.96
C LYS A 302 -32.65 -14.75 31.64
N PHE A 303 -32.89 -16.05 31.52
CA PHE A 303 -32.55 -16.81 30.32
C PHE A 303 -33.21 -16.25 29.06
N TYR A 304 -32.44 -16.13 27.98
CA TYR A 304 -32.96 -15.70 26.68
C TYR A 304 -33.73 -16.83 25.99
N ARG A 305 -35.06 -16.72 25.95
CA ARG A 305 -35.93 -17.71 25.32
C ARG A 305 -36.06 -17.46 23.82
N HIS A 306 -35.19 -18.09 23.02
CA HIS A 306 -35.29 -18.12 21.56
C HIS A 306 -36.44 -19.05 21.09
N ALA A 307 -36.76 -19.04 19.78
CA ALA A 307 -37.91 -19.76 19.21
C ALA A 307 -37.96 -21.28 19.51
N ASN A 308 -36.82 -21.91 19.71
CA ASN A 308 -36.70 -23.34 20.02
C ASN A 308 -36.43 -23.61 21.51
N CYS A 309 -36.59 -22.63 22.39
CA CYS A 309 -36.37 -22.82 23.82
C CYS A 309 -37.54 -23.63 24.44
N PRO A 310 -37.30 -24.56 25.37
CA PRO A 310 -38.38 -25.35 25.96
C PRO A 310 -39.34 -24.49 26.78
N SER A 311 -40.64 -24.79 26.69
CA SER A 311 -41.70 -24.11 27.44
C SER A 311 -41.83 -24.71 28.84
N VAL A 312 -40.82 -24.46 29.67
CA VAL A 312 -40.69 -24.91 31.07
C VAL A 312 -40.38 -23.72 31.98
N ALA A 313 -40.58 -23.83 33.29
CA ALA A 313 -40.21 -22.75 34.21
C ALA A 313 -38.67 -22.57 34.31
N ASP A 314 -38.20 -21.38 34.72
CA ASP A 314 -36.76 -21.05 34.68
C ASP A 314 -35.91 -21.93 35.62
N ASP A 315 -36.49 -22.39 36.73
CA ASP A 315 -35.85 -23.24 37.75
C ASP A 315 -36.27 -24.72 37.66
N GLU A 316 -37.04 -25.09 36.63
CA GLU A 316 -37.47 -26.48 36.45
C GLU A 316 -36.28 -27.36 35.99
N PRO A 317 -36.03 -28.50 36.65
CA PRO A 317 -35.01 -29.45 36.21
C PRO A 317 -35.28 -29.97 34.79
N LEU A 318 -34.31 -29.75 33.90
CA LEU A 318 -34.41 -30.08 32.47
C LEU A 318 -33.92 -31.49 32.19
N THR A 319 -34.57 -32.19 31.26
CA THR A 319 -33.96 -33.32 30.57
C THR A 319 -32.76 -32.86 29.73
N MET A 320 -31.81 -33.75 29.43
CA MET A 320 -30.68 -33.44 28.54
C MET A 320 -31.14 -32.92 27.17
N LYS A 321 -32.26 -33.44 26.66
CA LYS A 321 -32.85 -32.99 25.39
C LYS A 321 -33.30 -31.54 25.51
N GLN A 322 -34.04 -31.19 26.56
CA GLN A 322 -34.47 -29.81 26.82
C GLN A 322 -33.29 -28.87 27.06
N ALA A 323 -32.25 -29.30 27.79
CA ALA A 323 -31.03 -28.53 27.98
C ALA A 323 -30.32 -28.24 26.64
N CYS A 324 -30.19 -29.25 25.77
CA CYS A 324 -29.66 -29.05 24.42
C CYS A 324 -30.56 -28.13 23.59
N MET A 325 -31.88 -28.27 23.70
CA MET A 325 -32.86 -27.44 22.99
C MET A 325 -32.73 -25.96 23.40
N ALA A 326 -32.62 -25.69 24.70
CA ALA A 326 -32.44 -24.36 25.27
C ALA A 326 -31.13 -23.70 24.83
N LEU A 327 -30.05 -24.46 24.66
CA LEU A 327 -28.76 -23.93 24.17
C LEU A 327 -28.67 -23.89 22.63
N GLY A 328 -29.68 -24.40 21.91
CA GLY A 328 -29.64 -24.55 20.45
C GLY A 328 -28.66 -25.61 19.94
N PHE A 329 -28.38 -26.64 20.75
CA PHE A 329 -27.55 -27.78 20.34
C PHE A 329 -28.36 -28.86 19.62
N ALA A 330 -27.64 -29.72 18.90
CA ALA A 330 -28.23 -30.89 18.25
C ALA A 330 -28.77 -31.87 19.30
N HIS A 331 -30.02 -32.31 19.14
CA HIS A 331 -30.76 -33.03 20.17
C HIS A 331 -31.62 -34.19 19.60
N HIS A 332 -31.19 -34.76 18.46
CA HIS A 332 -31.89 -35.85 17.78
C HIS A 332 -31.75 -37.22 18.48
N SER A 333 -30.75 -37.39 19.35
CA SER A 333 -30.57 -38.62 20.13
C SER A 333 -29.94 -38.35 21.49
N LYS A 334 -30.09 -39.29 22.44
CA LYS A 334 -29.45 -39.22 23.76
C LYS A 334 -27.92 -39.19 23.67
N LYS A 335 -27.33 -39.92 22.71
CA LYS A 335 -25.88 -39.92 22.44
C LYS A 335 -25.40 -38.54 21.98
N THR A 336 -26.15 -37.90 21.09
CA THR A 336 -25.86 -36.56 20.58
C THR A 336 -25.93 -35.52 21.70
N CYS A 337 -26.98 -35.56 22.53
CA CYS A 337 -27.12 -34.65 23.66
C CYS A 337 -25.92 -34.76 24.62
N ARG A 338 -25.53 -36.00 24.97
CA ARG A 338 -24.35 -36.25 25.82
C ARG A 338 -23.06 -35.70 25.23
N SER A 339 -22.86 -35.85 23.92
CA SER A 339 -21.68 -35.32 23.24
C SER A 339 -21.68 -33.78 23.21
N CYS A 340 -22.81 -33.15 22.87
CA CYS A 340 -22.91 -31.70 22.83
C CYS A 340 -22.71 -31.04 24.20
N LEU A 341 -23.37 -31.56 25.25
CA LEU A 341 -23.20 -31.08 26.63
C LEU A 341 -21.77 -31.31 27.12
N GLY A 342 -21.22 -32.51 26.88
CA GLY A 342 -19.84 -32.84 27.28
C GLY A 342 -18.78 -31.97 26.61
N ASN A 343 -18.93 -31.69 25.30
CA ASN A 343 -18.04 -30.77 24.57
C ASN A 343 -18.07 -29.33 25.10
N ARG A 344 -19.08 -29.01 25.91
CA ARG A 344 -19.26 -27.71 26.57
C ARG A 344 -18.94 -27.76 28.06
N GLY A 345 -18.47 -28.89 28.58
CA GLY A 345 -18.17 -29.04 30.01
C GLY A 345 -19.41 -29.09 30.91
N LEU A 346 -20.60 -29.35 30.35
CA LEU A 346 -21.85 -29.48 31.09
C LEU A 346 -22.08 -30.93 31.51
N ALA A 347 -22.77 -31.13 32.64
CA ALA A 347 -23.21 -32.43 33.12
C ALA A 347 -24.09 -33.17 32.08
N LYS A 348 -24.02 -34.51 32.07
CA LYS A 348 -24.54 -35.40 31.00
C LYS A 348 -25.67 -36.29 31.50
N GLU A 349 -26.44 -35.77 32.45
CA GLU A 349 -27.51 -36.44 33.17
C GLU A 349 -28.79 -35.57 33.14
N ASP A 350 -29.94 -36.23 33.18
CA ASP A 350 -31.24 -35.56 33.24
C ASP A 350 -31.46 -34.95 34.64
N GLY A 351 -32.14 -33.79 34.71
CA GLY A 351 -32.51 -33.14 35.97
C GLY A 351 -31.40 -32.34 36.65
N VAL A 352 -30.20 -32.26 36.05
CA VAL A 352 -29.06 -31.50 36.63
C VAL A 352 -29.12 -30.02 36.29
N HIS A 353 -29.62 -29.67 35.11
CA HIS A 353 -29.62 -28.29 34.61
C HIS A 353 -31.02 -27.66 34.69
N THR A 354 -31.08 -26.37 34.94
CA THR A 354 -32.27 -25.52 34.79
C THR A 354 -31.98 -24.45 33.73
N LEU A 355 -32.99 -23.70 33.27
CA LEU A 355 -32.70 -22.59 32.34
C LEU A 355 -31.79 -21.56 33.01
N ASN A 356 -31.98 -21.30 34.31
CA ASN A 356 -31.11 -20.41 35.07
C ASN A 356 -29.67 -20.91 35.19
N SER A 357 -29.43 -22.21 35.44
CA SER A 357 -28.07 -22.75 35.51
C SER A 357 -27.36 -22.71 34.14
N LEU A 358 -28.10 -23.00 33.07
CA LEU A 358 -27.58 -22.87 31.70
C LEU A 358 -27.31 -21.41 31.31
N TRP A 359 -28.07 -20.46 31.87
CA TRP A 359 -27.82 -19.05 31.65
C TRP A 359 -26.48 -18.61 32.21
N GLN A 360 -26.14 -19.03 33.44
CA GLN A 360 -24.84 -18.73 34.05
C GLN A 360 -23.69 -19.27 33.20
N HIS A 361 -23.84 -20.50 32.68
CA HIS A 361 -22.88 -21.08 31.73
C HIS A 361 -22.72 -20.23 30.46
N THR A 362 -23.82 -19.72 29.91
CA THR A 362 -23.82 -18.90 28.70
C THR A 362 -23.20 -17.51 28.94
N MET A 363 -23.52 -16.88 30.08
CA MET A 363 -22.97 -15.58 30.48
C MET A 363 -21.45 -15.63 30.70
N ALA A 364 -20.93 -16.72 31.25
CA ALA A 364 -19.48 -16.94 31.37
C ALA A 364 -18.75 -17.04 30.02
N ARG A 365 -19.47 -17.15 28.90
CA ARG A 365 -18.93 -17.33 27.54
C ARG A 365 -19.19 -16.11 26.65
N LEU A 366 -19.64 -15.00 27.22
CA LEU A 366 -19.78 -13.76 26.47
C LEU A 366 -18.42 -13.30 25.91
N PRO A 367 -18.42 -12.58 24.77
CA PRO A 367 -17.19 -12.01 24.24
C PRO A 367 -16.52 -11.05 25.24
N ASP A 368 -15.18 -11.06 25.26
CA ASP A 368 -14.39 -10.14 26.07
C ASP A 368 -14.77 -8.68 25.78
N GLY A 369 -15.02 -7.91 26.84
CA GLY A 369 -15.38 -6.50 26.74
C GLY A 369 -16.86 -6.21 26.45
N PHE A 370 -17.75 -7.23 26.46
CA PHE A 370 -19.19 -7.02 26.46
C PHE A 370 -19.60 -5.98 27.55
N PRO A 371 -20.54 -5.04 27.28
CA PRO A 371 -21.45 -4.94 26.13
C PRO A 371 -20.86 -4.26 24.88
N TRP A 372 -19.57 -3.92 24.88
CA TRP A 372 -18.96 -3.16 23.80
C TRP A 372 -18.47 -4.06 22.67
N PHE A 373 -19.05 -3.89 21.49
CA PHE A 373 -18.52 -4.49 20.26
C PHE A 373 -17.23 -3.77 19.83
N ASP A 374 -17.21 -2.45 19.95
CA ASP A 374 -16.03 -1.61 19.76
C ASP A 374 -16.10 -0.46 20.77
N LYS A 375 -15.36 -0.58 21.88
CA LYS A 375 -15.39 0.36 22.99
C LYS A 375 -14.87 1.74 22.59
N ASP A 376 -13.82 1.77 21.76
CA ASP A 376 -13.20 3.03 21.34
C ASP A 376 -14.19 3.87 20.53
N LYS A 377 -14.97 3.22 19.65
CA LYS A 377 -16.00 3.85 18.81
C LYS A 377 -17.37 3.97 19.48
N GLY A 378 -17.52 3.52 20.73
CA GLY A 378 -18.80 3.56 21.45
C GLY A 378 -19.89 2.66 20.87
N ILE A 379 -19.53 1.58 20.17
CA ILE A 379 -20.51 0.66 19.56
C ILE A 379 -20.74 -0.55 20.47
N ARG A 380 -22.00 -0.78 20.82
CA ARG A 380 -22.44 -1.96 21.59
C ARG A 380 -22.79 -3.14 20.69
N TYR A 381 -22.74 -4.35 21.23
CA TYR A 381 -23.21 -5.56 20.51
C TYR A 381 -24.66 -5.44 20.05
N SER A 382 -25.53 -4.80 20.85
CA SER A 382 -26.93 -4.54 20.50
C SER A 382 -27.13 -3.55 19.34
N ASN A 383 -26.11 -2.75 18.99
CA ASN A 383 -26.16 -1.80 17.88
C ASN A 383 -25.22 -2.16 16.72
N ALA A 384 -24.54 -3.31 16.74
CA ALA A 384 -23.58 -3.67 15.70
C ALA A 384 -24.28 -4.25 14.45
N LEU A 385 -23.95 -3.75 13.26
CA LEU A 385 -24.55 -4.19 11.99
C LEU A 385 -24.14 -5.63 11.60
N PHE A 386 -22.95 -6.08 12.01
CA PHE A 386 -22.40 -7.39 11.65
C PHE A 386 -22.18 -8.30 12.87
N VAL A 387 -22.86 -8.07 14.00
CA VAL A 387 -22.87 -9.06 15.08
C VAL A 387 -23.57 -10.34 14.63
N LEU A 388 -23.03 -11.49 15.00
CA LEU A 388 -23.59 -12.79 14.61
C LEU A 388 -23.86 -13.65 15.85
N ASN A 389 -24.64 -14.70 15.68
CA ASN A 389 -24.69 -15.79 16.65
C ASN A 389 -23.53 -16.77 16.44
N ALA A 390 -23.14 -17.51 17.48
CA ALA A 390 -22.08 -18.52 17.32
C ALA A 390 -22.54 -19.62 16.35
N ASN A 391 -21.62 -20.09 15.49
CA ASN A 391 -21.87 -21.08 14.42
C ASN A 391 -22.91 -20.68 13.36
N GLN A 392 -23.34 -19.41 13.28
CA GLN A 392 -24.39 -18.99 12.34
C GLN A 392 -24.09 -19.39 10.87
N PHE A 393 -22.83 -19.31 10.43
CA PHE A 393 -22.41 -19.69 9.06
C PHE A 393 -21.71 -21.05 8.96
N HIS A 394 -21.79 -21.89 9.99
CA HIS A 394 -21.06 -23.15 10.01
C HIS A 394 -21.79 -24.22 9.19
N GLY A 395 -21.11 -24.82 8.19
CA GLY A 395 -21.75 -25.79 7.29
C GLY A 395 -22.31 -27.06 7.96
N ASN A 396 -21.66 -27.55 9.03
CA ASN A 396 -22.04 -28.82 9.69
C ASN A 396 -22.64 -28.66 11.10
N ARG A 397 -22.65 -27.46 11.69
CA ARG A 397 -23.06 -27.25 13.09
C ARG A 397 -24.22 -26.26 13.08
N GLY A 398 -25.23 -26.53 13.89
CA GLY A 398 -26.34 -25.60 14.08
C GLY A 398 -25.87 -24.28 14.70
N CYS A 399 -26.56 -23.20 14.31
CA CYS A 399 -26.45 -21.90 14.94
C CYS A 399 -26.81 -21.99 16.44
N ILE A 400 -26.05 -21.31 17.28
CA ILE A 400 -26.24 -21.27 18.73
C ILE A 400 -26.87 -19.90 19.07
N PRO A 401 -28.18 -19.85 19.30
CA PRO A 401 -28.94 -18.60 19.39
C PRO A 401 -28.70 -17.84 20.71
N VAL A 402 -28.01 -18.46 21.67
CA VAL A 402 -27.72 -17.89 22.99
C VAL A 402 -26.27 -17.38 23.13
N GLU A 403 -25.42 -17.57 22.12
CA GLU A 403 -24.03 -17.11 22.11
C GLU A 403 -23.81 -16.06 21.02
N LEU A 404 -23.03 -15.02 21.34
CA LEU A 404 -22.63 -13.96 20.41
C LEU A 404 -21.29 -14.28 19.75
N HIS A 405 -21.14 -13.87 18.49
CA HIS A 405 -19.90 -13.94 17.73
C HIS A 405 -19.59 -12.60 17.07
N LYS A 406 -18.35 -12.15 17.23
CA LYS A 406 -17.81 -10.96 16.57
C LYS A 406 -16.98 -11.40 15.37
N PRO A 407 -17.44 -11.18 14.12
CA PRO A 407 -16.64 -11.52 12.95
C PRO A 407 -15.38 -10.65 12.89
N THR A 408 -14.31 -11.23 12.34
CA THR A 408 -13.00 -10.57 12.18
C THR A 408 -12.64 -10.46 10.70
N ASN A 409 -11.58 -9.70 10.38
CA ASN A 409 -11.03 -9.66 9.03
C ASN A 409 -10.68 -11.08 8.51
N ASN A 410 -10.13 -11.92 9.38
CA ASN A 410 -9.79 -13.31 9.02
C ASN A 410 -11.04 -14.16 8.77
N PHE A 411 -12.15 -13.89 9.49
CA PHE A 411 -13.43 -14.55 9.25
C PHE A 411 -13.94 -14.25 7.84
N PHE A 412 -13.93 -12.97 7.43
CA PHE A 412 -14.32 -12.55 6.08
C PHE A 412 -13.36 -13.07 4.99
N ASN A 413 -12.06 -12.82 5.12
CA ASN A 413 -11.07 -13.25 4.12
C ASN A 413 -10.98 -14.77 3.97
N SER A 414 -11.32 -15.53 5.03
CA SER A 414 -11.40 -16.98 4.92
C SER A 414 -12.40 -17.43 3.88
N ASP A 415 -13.45 -16.65 3.65
CA ASP A 415 -14.47 -16.96 2.68
C ASP A 415 -14.15 -16.49 1.26
N LEU A 416 -13.15 -15.62 1.10
CA LEU A 416 -12.71 -15.10 -0.19
C LEU A 416 -11.42 -15.75 -0.70
N THR A 417 -10.77 -16.58 0.12
CA THR A 417 -9.50 -17.23 -0.24
C THR A 417 -9.58 -18.73 0.04
N PRO A 418 -9.23 -19.57 -0.95
CA PRO A 418 -9.12 -21.01 -0.76
C PRO A 418 -8.08 -21.35 0.31
N ARG A 419 -8.43 -22.26 1.24
CA ARG A 419 -7.53 -22.75 2.27
C ARG A 419 -7.00 -24.13 1.88
N LEU A 420 -5.91 -24.13 1.11
CA LEU A 420 -5.31 -25.36 0.58
C LEU A 420 -4.90 -26.36 1.67
N SER A 421 -4.53 -25.88 2.86
CA SER A 421 -4.22 -26.73 4.04
C SER A 421 -5.44 -27.46 4.61
N LEU A 422 -6.66 -27.06 4.25
CA LEU A 422 -7.92 -27.65 4.71
C LEU A 422 -8.68 -28.30 3.54
N LYS A 423 -7.95 -28.99 2.65
CA LYS A 423 -8.52 -29.65 1.46
C LYS A 423 -9.72 -30.54 1.84
N GLY A 424 -10.85 -30.33 1.18
CA GLY A 424 -12.10 -31.08 1.42
C GLY A 424 -12.89 -30.70 2.69
N LYS A 425 -12.35 -29.81 3.54
CA LYS A 425 -13.01 -29.35 4.78
C LYS A 425 -13.42 -27.87 4.74
N HIS A 426 -12.97 -27.14 3.74
CA HIS A 426 -13.26 -25.73 3.55
C HIS A 426 -13.54 -25.45 2.07
N ALA A 427 -14.65 -24.78 1.79
CA ALA A 427 -14.98 -24.20 0.49
C ALA A 427 -15.17 -22.69 0.68
N CYS A 428 -14.45 -21.88 -0.09
CA CYS A 428 -14.66 -20.43 -0.16
C CYS A 428 -15.89 -20.12 -1.03
N ILE A 429 -16.30 -18.86 -1.11
CA ILE A 429 -17.49 -18.47 -1.88
C ILE A 429 -17.35 -18.83 -3.37
N PHE A 430 -16.14 -18.67 -3.94
CA PHE A 430 -15.88 -19.04 -5.33
C PHE A 430 -16.03 -20.53 -5.56
N ASP A 431 -15.50 -21.36 -4.65
CA ASP A 431 -15.62 -22.82 -4.72
C ASP A 431 -17.09 -23.26 -4.63
N ARG A 432 -17.89 -22.63 -3.75
CA ARG A 432 -19.32 -22.95 -3.57
C ARG A 432 -20.16 -22.66 -4.80
N HIS A 433 -19.76 -21.66 -5.60
CA HIS A 433 -20.48 -21.22 -6.81
C HIS A 433 -19.79 -21.69 -8.11
N GLY A 434 -18.72 -22.49 -8.02
CA GLY A 434 -18.07 -23.11 -9.19
C GLY A 434 -17.14 -22.20 -10.00
N TYR A 435 -16.75 -21.04 -9.48
CA TYR A 435 -15.87 -20.11 -10.20
C TYR A 435 -14.40 -20.55 -10.14
N HIS A 436 -13.78 -20.66 -11.32
CA HIS A 436 -12.37 -20.99 -11.50
C HIS A 436 -11.73 -20.03 -12.50
N ALA A 437 -10.42 -19.82 -12.40
CA ALA A 437 -9.69 -19.08 -13.41
C ALA A 437 -9.62 -19.87 -14.74
N VAL A 438 -9.32 -19.18 -15.85
CA VAL A 438 -9.24 -19.78 -17.20
C VAL A 438 -8.23 -20.94 -17.27
N ASN A 439 -7.17 -20.89 -16.47
CA ASN A 439 -6.15 -21.93 -16.34
C ASN A 439 -6.53 -23.04 -15.33
N GLY A 440 -7.76 -23.03 -14.79
CA GLY A 440 -8.23 -23.96 -13.77
C GLY A 440 -7.78 -23.64 -12.34
N GLU A 441 -7.04 -22.55 -12.11
CA GLU A 441 -6.63 -22.19 -10.75
C GLU A 441 -7.80 -21.66 -9.89
N PRO A 442 -7.77 -21.90 -8.57
CA PRO A 442 -8.76 -21.36 -7.65
C PRO A 442 -8.78 -19.82 -7.66
N VAL A 443 -9.99 -19.25 -7.74
CA VAL A 443 -10.18 -17.80 -7.63
C VAL A 443 -9.97 -17.36 -6.18
N LYS A 444 -9.28 -16.24 -5.97
CA LYS A 444 -9.01 -15.68 -4.65
C LYS A 444 -9.12 -14.16 -4.66
N LEU A 445 -9.57 -13.61 -3.54
CA LEU A 445 -9.66 -12.17 -3.29
C LEU A 445 -9.41 -11.89 -1.80
N THR A 446 -8.91 -10.68 -1.51
CA THR A 446 -8.74 -10.16 -0.16
C THR A 446 -9.52 -8.86 0.01
N SER A 447 -9.96 -8.58 1.23
CA SER A 447 -10.68 -7.33 1.56
C SER A 447 -9.91 -6.05 1.19
N HIS A 448 -8.57 -6.09 1.19
CA HIS A 448 -7.73 -4.95 0.82
C HIS A 448 -7.81 -4.59 -0.67
N GLN A 449 -8.02 -5.57 -1.56
CA GLN A 449 -8.06 -5.35 -3.02
C GLN A 449 -9.21 -4.41 -3.43
N ALA A 450 -10.36 -4.45 -2.76
CA ALA A 450 -11.47 -3.52 -3.02
C ALA A 450 -11.05 -2.05 -2.81
N ARG A 451 -10.32 -1.77 -1.73
CA ARG A 451 -9.80 -0.43 -1.45
C ARG A 451 -8.75 0.04 -2.46
N HIS A 452 -7.90 -0.89 -2.93
CA HIS A 452 -6.95 -0.60 -4.01
C HIS A 452 -7.65 -0.27 -5.32
N LEU A 453 -8.69 -1.02 -5.67
CA LEU A 453 -9.49 -0.79 -6.87
C LEU A 453 -10.20 0.57 -6.81
N LEU A 454 -10.91 0.88 -5.71
CA LEU A 454 -11.63 2.16 -5.57
C LEU A 454 -10.71 3.37 -5.65
N ASN A 455 -9.54 3.31 -5.01
CA ASN A 455 -8.59 4.42 -5.11
C ASN A 455 -8.05 4.57 -6.52
N THR A 456 -7.73 3.46 -7.20
CA THR A 456 -7.29 3.50 -8.60
C THR A 456 -8.39 4.08 -9.50
N ILE A 457 -9.65 3.71 -9.30
CA ILE A 457 -10.80 4.25 -10.05
C ILE A 457 -10.98 5.75 -9.77
N ALA A 458 -10.89 6.17 -8.50
CA ALA A 458 -11.00 7.58 -8.13
C ALA A 458 -9.90 8.44 -8.76
N GLN A 459 -8.66 7.94 -8.75
CA GLN A 459 -7.55 8.61 -9.43
C GLN A 459 -7.76 8.65 -10.94
N ARG A 460 -8.23 7.55 -11.54
CA ARG A 460 -8.62 7.48 -12.96
C ARG A 460 -9.79 8.41 -13.31
N GLY A 461 -10.62 8.76 -12.35
CA GLY A 461 -11.68 9.75 -12.47
C GLY A 461 -11.21 11.20 -12.28
N GLY A 462 -9.92 11.43 -11.97
CA GLY A 462 -9.35 12.76 -11.80
C GLY A 462 -9.45 13.35 -10.38
N LEU A 463 -9.84 12.56 -9.36
CA LEU A 463 -9.90 13.07 -7.98
C LEU A 463 -8.48 13.37 -7.47
N SER A 464 -8.34 14.50 -6.79
CA SER A 464 -7.08 14.91 -6.17
C SER A 464 -6.69 13.98 -5.01
N ASN A 465 -5.39 13.95 -4.68
CA ASN A 465 -4.91 13.18 -3.53
C ASN A 465 -5.54 13.64 -2.21
N LEU A 466 -5.89 14.92 -2.09
CA LEU A 466 -6.56 15.45 -0.91
C LEU A 466 -7.99 14.90 -0.79
N GLU A 467 -8.75 14.93 -1.89
CA GLU A 467 -10.12 14.39 -1.93
C GLU A 467 -10.14 12.88 -1.66
N ILE A 468 -9.22 12.13 -2.28
CA ILE A 468 -9.09 10.70 -2.03
C ILE A 468 -8.72 10.42 -0.59
N ALA A 469 -7.79 11.20 0.01
CA ALA A 469 -7.41 11.04 1.40
C ALA A 469 -8.60 11.29 2.33
N LYS A 470 -9.38 12.35 2.07
CA LYS A 470 -10.61 12.68 2.79
C LYS A 470 -11.65 11.56 2.67
N TRP A 471 -12.00 11.14 1.46
CA TRP A 471 -12.96 10.05 1.21
C TRP A 471 -12.50 8.71 1.84
N SER A 472 -11.19 8.48 1.86
CA SER A 472 -10.56 7.31 2.46
C SER A 472 -10.44 7.36 3.99
N GLY A 473 -10.70 8.50 4.65
CA GLY A 473 -10.45 8.72 6.08
C GLY A 473 -8.96 8.67 6.47
N ARG A 474 -8.07 9.25 5.64
CA ARG A 474 -6.61 9.28 5.87
C ARG A 474 -6.18 10.65 6.37
N ALA A 475 -5.36 10.65 7.43
CA ALA A 475 -4.75 11.87 7.96
C ALA A 475 -3.59 12.39 7.09
N ASP A 476 -2.85 11.50 6.40
CA ASP A 476 -1.72 11.86 5.54
C ASP A 476 -1.97 11.41 4.10
N MET A 477 -1.93 12.37 3.17
CA MET A 477 -2.08 12.13 1.73
C MET A 477 -0.99 11.21 1.15
N LYS A 478 0.21 11.17 1.75
CA LYS A 478 1.30 10.28 1.31
C LYS A 478 0.89 8.80 1.39
N GLN A 479 -0.08 8.46 2.25
CA GLN A 479 -0.63 7.10 2.34
C GLN A 479 -1.37 6.67 1.05
N ASN A 480 -1.79 7.61 0.19
CA ASN A 480 -2.45 7.27 -1.08
C ASN A 480 -1.52 6.52 -2.04
N ARG A 481 -0.20 6.77 -1.98
CA ARG A 481 0.80 6.14 -2.87
C ARG A 481 0.76 4.62 -2.82
N ALA A 482 0.54 4.04 -1.63
CA ALA A 482 0.45 2.59 -1.47
C ALA A 482 -0.75 1.96 -2.19
N TYR A 483 -1.76 2.77 -2.54
CA TYR A 483 -3.01 2.35 -3.15
C TYR A 483 -3.19 2.85 -4.59
N ASN A 484 -2.26 3.66 -5.09
CA ASN A 484 -2.26 4.11 -6.48
C ASN A 484 -1.63 3.03 -7.35
N HIS A 485 -2.41 2.46 -8.26
CA HIS A 485 -1.92 1.50 -9.26
C HIS A 485 -2.06 2.01 -10.70
N MET A 486 -2.21 3.32 -10.89
CA MET A 486 -2.04 3.91 -12.21
C MET A 486 -0.62 3.69 -12.71
N THR A 487 -0.51 3.43 -14.00
CA THR A 487 0.76 3.41 -14.71
C THR A 487 1.32 4.82 -14.85
N GLU A 488 2.64 4.94 -15.06
CA GLU A 488 3.28 6.22 -15.39
C GLU A 488 2.64 6.86 -16.63
N TYR A 489 2.30 6.07 -17.66
CA TYR A 489 1.59 6.55 -18.85
C TYR A 489 0.20 7.13 -18.55
N GLU A 490 -0.58 6.50 -17.67
CA GLU A 490 -1.88 7.04 -17.26
C GLU A 490 -1.71 8.36 -16.47
N LEU A 491 -0.67 8.47 -15.63
CA LEU A 491 -0.37 9.70 -14.89
C LEU A 491 0.07 10.84 -15.82
N VAL A 492 0.91 10.53 -16.81
CA VAL A 492 1.32 11.47 -17.87
C VAL A 492 0.10 11.90 -18.68
N GLY A 493 -0.70 10.96 -19.19
CA GLY A 493 -1.90 11.28 -19.96
C GLY A 493 -2.94 12.07 -19.18
N MET A 494 -3.00 11.90 -17.85
CA MET A 494 -3.83 12.77 -16.99
C MET A 494 -3.25 14.16 -16.81
N SER A 495 -1.94 14.28 -16.63
CA SER A 495 -1.26 15.57 -16.57
C SER A 495 -1.43 16.34 -17.88
N GLU A 496 -1.35 15.67 -19.02
CA GLU A 496 -1.57 16.26 -20.35
C GLU A 496 -3.02 16.71 -20.56
N ARG A 497 -4.02 16.02 -19.97
CA ARG A 497 -5.43 16.44 -20.01
C ARG A 497 -5.72 17.63 -19.12
N LEU A 498 -5.08 17.69 -17.94
CA LEU A 498 -5.27 18.77 -16.96
C LEU A 498 -4.53 20.05 -17.39
N GLU A 499 -3.38 19.91 -18.04
CA GLU A 499 -2.62 20.99 -18.65
C GLU A 499 -2.28 20.64 -20.11
N PRO A 500 -3.15 20.98 -21.07
CA PRO A 500 -2.91 20.73 -22.50
C PRO A 500 -1.61 21.36 -23.02
N SER A 501 -1.11 22.40 -22.35
CA SER A 501 0.17 23.05 -22.61
C SER A 501 1.39 22.20 -22.26
N LYS A 502 1.22 21.11 -21.48
CA LYS A 502 2.25 20.10 -21.20
C LYS A 502 2.24 18.94 -22.21
N GLY A 503 1.23 18.88 -23.08
CA GLY A 503 1.23 17.95 -24.21
C GLY A 503 2.29 18.37 -25.23
N LEU A 504 3.14 17.43 -25.64
CA LEU A 504 4.15 17.67 -26.67
C LEU A 504 3.53 17.98 -28.06
N PHE A 505 2.27 17.62 -28.25
CA PHE A 505 1.50 17.80 -29.49
C PHE A 505 0.05 18.20 -29.17
N GLY A 506 -0.47 19.22 -29.87
CA GLY A 506 -1.90 19.54 -29.83
C GLY A 506 -2.75 18.47 -30.53
N PRO A 507 -4.09 18.56 -30.45
CA PRO A 507 -5.03 17.55 -30.95
C PRO A 507 -4.93 17.20 -32.45
N ALA A 508 -4.13 17.93 -33.23
CA ALA A 508 -3.91 17.74 -34.66
C ALA A 508 -2.42 17.61 -35.05
N GLY A 509 -1.51 17.40 -34.08
CA GLY A 509 -0.07 17.38 -34.35
C GLY A 509 0.57 18.78 -34.50
N ASP A 510 -0.20 19.85 -34.30
CA ASP A 510 0.33 21.20 -34.22
C ASP A 510 1.14 21.40 -32.93
N VAL A 511 2.38 21.88 -33.09
CA VAL A 511 3.21 22.34 -31.97
C VAL A 511 2.58 23.62 -31.44
N ALA A 512 2.15 23.62 -30.18
CA ALA A 512 1.56 24.80 -29.56
C ALA A 512 2.56 25.97 -29.60
N LYS A 513 2.12 27.13 -30.09
CA LYS A 513 2.91 28.37 -30.02
C LYS A 513 3.10 28.75 -28.55
N HIS A 514 4.29 28.45 -28.00
CA HIS A 514 4.68 28.94 -26.69
C HIS A 514 4.85 30.47 -26.77
N LEU A 515 4.08 31.21 -25.96
CA LEU A 515 4.38 32.62 -25.70
C LEU A 515 5.75 32.74 -25.00
N PRO A 516 6.50 33.84 -25.18
CA PRO A 516 7.78 34.03 -24.51
C PRO A 516 7.59 33.98 -22.99
N VAL A 517 8.27 33.01 -22.38
CA VAL A 517 8.23 32.73 -20.95
C VAL A 517 9.40 33.47 -20.30
N THR A 518 9.18 34.12 -19.16
CA THR A 518 10.27 34.81 -18.44
C THR A 518 11.30 33.81 -17.91
N ILE A 519 12.57 34.23 -17.69
CA ILE A 519 13.64 33.37 -17.12
C ILE A 519 13.20 32.68 -15.81
N GLN A 520 12.38 33.36 -15.02
CA GLN A 520 11.90 32.84 -13.75
C GLN A 520 10.81 31.76 -13.94
N GLU A 521 9.97 31.90 -14.95
CA GLU A 521 9.00 30.86 -15.35
C GLU A 521 9.69 29.70 -16.08
N PHE A 522 10.73 29.97 -16.88
CA PHE A 522 11.59 28.97 -17.54
C PHE A 522 12.25 28.03 -16.53
N ASN A 523 12.77 28.58 -15.42
CA ASN A 523 13.37 27.80 -14.34
C ASN A 523 12.35 27.01 -13.50
N THR A 524 11.05 27.29 -13.63
CA THR A 524 9.97 26.56 -12.95
C THR A 524 9.25 25.54 -13.83
N LEU A 525 9.55 25.50 -15.12
CA LEU A 525 9.04 24.49 -16.04
C LEU A 525 9.89 23.21 -15.88
N ASP A 526 9.27 22.13 -15.45
CA ASP A 526 9.82 20.76 -15.45
C ASP A 526 10.05 20.29 -16.90
N HIS A 527 11.06 20.85 -17.58
CA HIS A 527 11.55 20.30 -18.83
C HIS A 527 12.55 19.18 -18.55
N ALA A 528 12.52 18.17 -19.42
CA ALA A 528 13.56 17.17 -19.44
C ALA A 528 14.93 17.80 -19.81
N ALA A 529 16.03 17.11 -19.45
CA ALA A 529 17.42 17.57 -19.56
C ALA A 529 17.70 18.58 -20.71
N VAL A 530 17.89 19.86 -20.36
CA VAL A 530 18.26 20.93 -21.30
C VAL A 530 19.77 21.11 -21.30
N HIS A 531 20.37 21.19 -22.49
CA HIS A 531 21.76 21.59 -22.66
C HIS A 531 21.81 22.96 -23.35
N VAL A 532 22.28 23.96 -22.61
CA VAL A 532 22.52 25.30 -23.14
C VAL A 532 23.82 25.28 -23.94
N THR A 533 23.79 25.79 -25.18
CA THR A 533 24.93 25.82 -26.09
C THR A 533 25.29 27.27 -26.42
N GLU A 534 26.46 27.49 -27.04
CA GLU A 534 26.94 28.83 -27.43
C GLU A 534 25.98 29.57 -28.38
N TYR A 535 25.16 28.82 -29.12
CA TYR A 535 24.26 29.32 -30.17
C TYR A 535 22.77 29.21 -29.81
N GLY A 536 22.43 28.70 -28.61
CA GLY A 536 21.05 28.48 -28.19
C GLY A 536 20.94 27.33 -27.20
N TYR A 537 20.10 26.32 -27.47
CA TYR A 537 19.92 25.17 -26.58
C TYR A 537 19.42 23.92 -27.32
N CYS A 538 19.47 22.77 -26.64
CA CYS A 538 18.74 21.57 -27.04
C CYS A 538 18.03 20.95 -25.83
N VAL A 539 16.91 20.26 -26.06
CA VAL A 539 16.05 19.67 -25.03
C VAL A 539 15.97 18.16 -25.26
N HIS A 540 16.17 17.36 -24.21
CA HIS A 540 16.19 15.90 -24.27
C HIS A 540 15.44 15.25 -23.11
N ASP A 541 14.91 14.06 -23.32
CA ASP A 541 14.34 13.21 -22.26
C ASP A 541 15.44 12.68 -21.30
N TYR A 542 15.15 12.56 -19.99
CA TYR A 542 16.07 12.00 -18.99
C TYR A 542 16.43 10.51 -19.20
N THR A 543 15.69 9.82 -20.06
CA THR A 543 16.01 8.45 -20.51
C THR A 543 17.19 8.42 -21.50
N MET A 544 17.58 9.56 -22.06
CA MET A 544 18.75 9.70 -22.92
C MET A 544 20.00 10.06 -22.10
N GLY A 545 21.13 9.42 -22.42
CA GLY A 545 22.42 9.81 -21.84
C GLY A 545 22.89 11.19 -22.34
N PRO A 546 23.90 11.81 -21.68
CA PRO A 546 24.49 13.07 -22.11
C PRO A 546 24.97 13.03 -23.58
N CYS A 547 24.86 14.15 -24.28
CA CYS A 547 25.19 14.25 -25.71
C CYS A 547 26.68 13.93 -25.98
N GLU A 548 26.93 12.94 -26.84
CA GLU A 548 28.29 12.58 -27.27
C GLU A 548 28.82 13.45 -28.43
N LYS A 549 28.00 14.35 -28.99
CA LYS A 549 28.43 15.29 -30.04
C LYS A 549 29.30 16.37 -29.40
N PHE A 550 30.62 16.15 -29.38
CA PHE A 550 31.62 17.04 -28.78
C PHE A 550 31.60 18.44 -29.42
N ARG A 551 30.79 19.36 -28.88
CA ARG A 551 30.66 20.77 -29.31
C ARG A 551 30.26 20.99 -30.78
N ASP A 552 29.74 19.98 -31.46
CA ASP A 552 29.29 20.07 -32.86
C ASP A 552 27.80 20.47 -32.97
N CYS A 553 27.37 21.42 -32.12
CA CYS A 553 25.96 21.76 -31.95
C CYS A 553 25.32 22.38 -33.20
N VAL A 554 26.11 23.12 -33.99
CA VAL A 554 25.68 23.75 -35.26
C VAL A 554 25.23 22.71 -36.29
N ASN A 555 25.89 21.55 -36.31
CA ASN A 555 25.53 20.43 -37.17
C ASN A 555 24.52 19.49 -36.51
N CYS A 556 23.99 19.82 -35.33
CA CYS A 556 22.94 19.03 -34.70
C CYS A 556 21.57 19.52 -35.19
N THR A 557 20.70 18.58 -35.56
CA THR A 557 19.30 18.89 -35.86
C THR A 557 18.50 19.26 -34.63
N GLU A 558 18.93 18.85 -33.42
CA GLU A 558 18.25 19.16 -32.16
C GLU A 558 18.59 20.55 -31.59
N GLN A 559 19.51 21.28 -32.23
CA GLN A 559 19.85 22.63 -31.82
C GLN A 559 18.72 23.60 -32.18
N VAL A 560 18.28 24.37 -31.19
CA VAL A 560 17.29 25.44 -31.32
C VAL A 560 17.96 26.78 -31.02
N CYS A 561 17.67 27.79 -31.83
CA CYS A 561 18.11 29.17 -31.65
C CYS A 561 16.87 30.07 -31.52
N ILE A 562 16.87 31.05 -30.61
CA ILE A 562 15.76 32.01 -30.49
C ILE A 562 16.15 33.30 -31.19
N LYS A 563 15.30 33.76 -32.11
CA LYS A 563 15.54 35.02 -32.82
C LYS A 563 15.34 36.22 -31.90
N GLY A 564 16.28 37.15 -31.86
CA GLY A 564 16.10 38.46 -31.22
C GLY A 564 16.12 38.47 -29.68
N GLU A 565 16.37 37.35 -29.02
CA GLU A 565 16.50 37.27 -27.56
C GLU A 565 17.87 37.78 -27.08
N ASP A 566 18.94 37.50 -27.84
CA ASP A 566 20.30 37.93 -27.56
C ASP A 566 21.03 38.29 -28.88
N THR A 567 21.36 39.58 -29.05
CA THR A 567 22.12 40.06 -30.22
C THR A 567 23.50 39.42 -30.31
N GLU A 568 24.06 38.96 -29.19
CA GLU A 568 25.36 38.28 -29.16
C GLU A 568 25.30 36.89 -29.82
N ILE A 569 24.17 36.18 -29.80
CA ILE A 569 24.04 34.86 -30.44
C ILE A 569 24.22 34.97 -31.96
N LEU A 570 23.54 35.93 -32.60
CA LEU A 570 23.67 36.18 -34.03
C LEU A 570 25.11 36.56 -34.39
N ASP A 571 25.75 37.41 -33.58
CA ASP A 571 27.15 37.79 -33.76
C ASP A 571 28.11 36.61 -33.60
N ARG A 572 27.86 35.71 -32.64
CA ARG A 572 28.63 34.47 -32.45
C ARG A 572 28.48 33.54 -33.66
N ILE A 573 27.27 33.37 -34.19
CA ILE A 573 26.99 32.56 -35.39
C ILE A 573 27.72 33.15 -36.61
N LYS A 574 27.65 34.47 -36.84
CA LYS A 574 28.36 35.15 -37.93
C LYS A 574 29.88 35.02 -37.81
N LYS A 575 30.44 35.21 -36.61
CA LYS A 575 31.87 35.02 -36.34
C LYS A 575 32.30 33.58 -36.63
N ARG A 576 31.46 32.59 -36.29
CA ARG A 576 31.72 31.19 -36.61
C ARG A 576 31.65 30.91 -38.11
N LEU A 577 30.68 31.50 -38.82
CA LEU A 577 30.53 31.38 -40.27
C LEU A 577 31.80 31.81 -41.01
N VAL A 578 32.32 33.01 -40.72
CA VAL A 578 33.55 33.52 -41.35
C VAL A 578 34.74 32.58 -41.13
N LYS A 579 34.90 32.05 -39.91
CA LYS A 579 35.97 31.09 -39.59
C LYS A 579 35.79 29.77 -40.35
N SER A 580 34.56 29.27 -40.41
CA SER A 580 34.23 28.01 -41.10
C SER A 580 34.36 28.13 -42.62
N GLU A 581 34.05 29.28 -43.22
CA GLU A 581 34.25 29.54 -44.65
C GLU A 581 35.73 29.54 -45.03
N ARG A 582 36.59 30.12 -44.18
CA ARG A 582 38.04 30.06 -44.39
C ARG A 582 38.57 28.62 -44.35
N MET A 583 38.12 27.81 -43.41
CA MET A 583 38.52 26.40 -43.31
C MET A 583 37.95 25.55 -44.45
N PHE A 584 36.75 25.88 -44.93
CA PHE A 584 36.16 25.27 -46.11
C PHE A 584 37.01 25.51 -47.36
N PHE A 585 37.45 26.75 -47.60
CA PHE A 585 38.31 27.09 -48.75
C PHE A 585 39.67 26.38 -48.71
N ILE A 586 40.27 26.27 -47.51
CA ILE A 586 41.53 25.53 -47.33
C ILE A 586 41.33 24.04 -47.64
N ALA A 587 40.23 23.44 -47.16
CA ALA A 587 39.93 22.04 -47.41
C ALA A 587 39.60 21.77 -48.90
N ASP A 588 38.93 22.70 -49.58
CA ASP A 588 38.63 22.62 -51.02
C ASP A 588 39.92 22.60 -51.86
N ALA A 589 40.84 23.53 -51.59
CA ALA A 589 42.15 23.57 -52.25
C ALA A 589 43.00 22.30 -51.97
N ALA A 590 42.91 21.73 -50.76
CA ALA A 590 43.59 20.48 -50.40
C ALA A 590 43.00 19.24 -51.10
N VAL A 591 41.68 19.24 -51.39
CA VAL A 591 41.05 18.21 -52.23
C VAL A 591 41.52 18.35 -53.67
N GLU A 592 41.61 19.57 -54.20
CA GLU A 592 42.10 19.84 -55.56
C GLU A 592 43.58 19.45 -55.74
N SER A 593 44.40 19.60 -54.71
CA SER A 593 45.81 19.19 -54.72
C SER A 593 46.02 17.68 -54.46
N GLY A 594 44.94 16.93 -54.21
CA GLY A 594 44.97 15.47 -54.03
C GLY A 594 45.47 15.00 -52.65
N GLU A 595 45.37 15.84 -51.61
CA GLU A 595 45.79 15.46 -50.26
C GLU A 595 44.88 14.36 -49.66
N MET A 596 45.50 13.29 -49.16
CA MET A 596 44.80 12.13 -48.63
C MET A 596 44.02 12.48 -47.34
N GLY A 597 42.69 12.31 -47.36
CA GLY A 597 41.80 12.59 -46.23
C GLY A 597 41.22 14.00 -46.18
N ALA A 598 41.58 14.88 -47.14
CA ALA A 598 41.01 16.22 -47.27
C ALA A 598 39.51 16.18 -47.63
N ASP A 599 39.07 15.13 -48.32
CA ASP A 599 37.67 14.88 -48.71
C ASP A 599 36.71 14.88 -47.52
N ARG A 600 37.08 14.25 -46.40
CA ARG A 600 36.24 14.17 -45.19
C ARG A 600 36.08 15.54 -44.52
N TRP A 601 37.16 16.30 -44.45
CA TRP A 601 37.16 17.65 -43.88
C TRP A 601 36.42 18.64 -44.78
N TYR A 602 36.56 18.49 -46.09
CA TYR A 602 35.76 19.24 -47.06
C TYR A 602 34.26 19.03 -46.84
N GLN A 603 33.79 17.78 -46.73
CA GLN A 603 32.37 17.49 -46.49
C GLN A 603 31.87 18.05 -45.15
N TYR A 604 32.66 17.92 -44.09
CA TYR A 604 32.31 18.47 -42.77
C TYR A 604 32.21 20.01 -42.79
N HIS A 605 33.20 20.69 -43.38
CA HIS A 605 33.19 22.15 -43.48
C HIS A 605 32.10 22.67 -44.41
N LYS A 606 31.85 21.99 -45.54
CA LYS A 606 30.75 22.29 -46.46
C LYS A 606 29.41 22.28 -45.74
N LYS A 607 29.14 21.22 -44.99
CA LYS A 607 27.92 21.08 -44.19
C LYS A 607 27.79 22.20 -43.15
N THR A 608 28.86 22.44 -42.40
CA THR A 608 28.89 23.47 -41.35
C THR A 608 28.62 24.86 -41.91
N VAL A 609 29.28 25.23 -43.01
CA VAL A 609 29.09 26.52 -43.69
C VAL A 609 27.67 26.67 -44.23
N THR A 610 27.13 25.62 -44.86
CA THR A 610 25.75 25.64 -45.39
C THR A 610 24.74 25.92 -44.29
N ARG A 611 24.83 25.19 -43.18
CA ARG A 611 23.93 25.37 -42.02
C ARG A 611 24.07 26.74 -41.38
N LEU A 612 25.29 27.25 -41.24
CA LEU A 612 25.52 28.59 -40.69
C LEU A 612 24.93 29.69 -41.60
N ARG A 613 25.03 29.56 -42.93
CA ARG A 613 24.40 30.49 -43.87
C ARG A 613 22.88 30.48 -43.77
N GLU A 614 22.28 29.29 -43.71
CA GLU A 614 20.83 29.15 -43.52
C GLU A 614 20.39 29.80 -42.20
N LEU A 615 21.12 29.55 -41.11
CA LEU A 615 20.79 30.10 -39.81
C LEU A 615 20.88 31.63 -39.79
N VAL A 616 21.93 32.20 -40.38
CA VAL A 616 22.08 33.66 -40.52
C VAL A 616 20.93 34.24 -41.35
N ALA A 617 20.61 33.63 -42.51
CA ALA A 617 19.53 34.10 -43.36
C ALA A 617 18.17 34.12 -42.65
N ILE A 618 17.87 33.08 -41.85
CA ILE A 618 16.62 33.00 -41.08
C ILE A 618 16.61 34.03 -39.94
N LEU A 619 17.71 34.15 -39.20
CA LEU A 619 17.79 35.08 -38.07
C LEU A 619 17.76 36.55 -38.51
N GLU A 620 18.21 36.87 -39.72
CA GLU A 620 18.17 38.23 -40.28
C GLU A 620 16.87 38.54 -41.05
N ASN A 621 16.07 37.53 -41.38
CA ASN A 621 14.86 37.73 -42.18
C ASN A 621 13.80 38.56 -41.44
N PRO A 622 13.45 39.79 -41.88
CA PRO A 622 12.51 40.67 -41.18
C PRO A 622 11.09 40.09 -41.08
N ASP A 623 10.71 39.14 -41.93
CA ASP A 623 9.39 38.49 -41.93
C ASP A 623 9.21 37.47 -40.79
N ILE A 624 10.29 37.16 -40.06
CA ILE A 624 10.27 36.24 -38.92
C ILE A 624 10.27 37.06 -37.63
N GLU A 625 9.27 36.87 -36.77
CA GLU A 625 9.14 37.63 -35.53
C GLU A 625 10.28 37.36 -34.53
N ASN A 626 10.66 38.36 -33.74
CA ASN A 626 11.56 38.17 -32.60
C ASN A 626 10.86 37.32 -31.54
N GLY A 627 11.59 36.36 -30.95
CA GLY A 627 11.07 35.30 -30.09
C GLY A 627 10.81 33.99 -30.83
N ALA A 628 10.89 33.95 -32.16
CA ALA A 628 10.71 32.72 -32.93
C ALA A 628 11.82 31.69 -32.64
N GLN A 629 11.41 30.44 -32.40
CA GLN A 629 12.33 29.30 -32.26
C GLN A 629 12.72 28.77 -33.63
N ILE A 630 14.02 28.78 -33.92
CA ILE A 630 14.60 28.38 -35.19
C ILE A 630 15.31 27.04 -35.04
N LYS A 631 14.86 26.04 -35.81
CA LYS A 631 15.46 24.71 -35.89
C LYS A 631 15.72 24.39 -37.37
N LEU A 632 16.98 24.17 -37.73
CA LEU A 632 17.34 23.81 -39.10
C LEU A 632 17.00 22.35 -39.38
N ARG A 633 16.31 22.10 -40.49
CA ARG A 633 16.06 20.75 -40.99
C ARG A 633 17.40 20.07 -41.35
N GLY A 634 17.44 18.74 -41.31
CA GLY A 634 18.64 17.98 -41.66
C GLY A 634 18.55 16.49 -41.33
N ASN A 635 19.56 15.75 -41.77
CA ASN A 635 19.60 14.28 -41.68
C ASN A 635 20.58 13.77 -40.60
N ASP A 636 20.78 14.54 -39.55
CA ASP A 636 21.75 14.21 -38.51
C ASP A 636 21.31 13.07 -37.60
N PHE A 637 22.31 12.43 -37.00
CA PHE A 637 22.14 11.35 -36.03
C PHE A 637 21.16 11.76 -34.92
N SER A 638 20.06 11.00 -34.81
CA SER A 638 19.07 11.07 -33.72
C SER A 638 18.81 9.65 -33.18
N PRO A 639 18.86 9.43 -31.85
CA PRO A 639 18.55 8.14 -31.25
C PRO A 639 17.15 7.63 -31.60
N LEU A 640 16.17 8.54 -31.65
CA LEU A 640 14.79 8.25 -32.05
C LEU A 640 14.73 7.73 -33.49
N ARG A 641 15.47 8.34 -34.42
CA ARG A 641 15.55 7.88 -35.81
C ARG A 641 16.14 6.48 -35.93
N ARG A 642 17.15 6.13 -35.13
CA ARG A 642 17.72 4.77 -35.08
C ARG A 642 16.70 3.74 -34.59
N VAL A 643 15.92 4.11 -33.57
CA VAL A 643 14.85 3.26 -33.04
C VAL A 643 13.75 3.10 -34.08
N VAL A 644 13.25 4.18 -34.68
CA VAL A 644 12.22 4.15 -35.73
C VAL A 644 12.69 3.35 -36.93
N ALA A 645 13.92 3.53 -37.41
CA ALA A 645 14.49 2.76 -38.51
C ALA A 645 14.68 1.27 -38.16
N LYS A 646 15.09 0.95 -36.93
CA LYS A 646 15.22 -0.45 -36.49
C LYS A 646 13.85 -1.11 -36.37
N THR A 647 12.87 -0.40 -35.83
CA THR A 647 11.50 -0.88 -35.68
C THR A 647 10.83 -1.00 -37.05
N SER A 648 11.06 -0.07 -37.98
CA SER A 648 10.50 -0.17 -39.34
C SER A 648 11.05 -1.37 -40.09
N ILE A 649 12.36 -1.67 -39.99
CA ILE A 649 12.95 -2.89 -40.56
C ILE A 649 12.26 -4.14 -39.98
N VAL A 650 12.13 -4.23 -38.66
CA VAL A 650 11.49 -5.38 -37.99
C VAL A 650 10.01 -5.51 -38.37
N THR A 651 9.29 -4.39 -38.46
CA THR A 651 7.86 -4.37 -38.83
C THR A 651 7.66 -4.75 -40.29
N ILE A 652 8.51 -4.27 -41.21
CA ILE A 652 8.46 -4.66 -42.62
C ILE A 652 8.75 -6.16 -42.78
N GLU A 653 9.73 -6.70 -42.05
CA GLU A 653 10.05 -8.13 -42.04
C GLU A 653 8.90 -9.00 -41.51
N GLN A 654 8.14 -8.52 -40.53
CA GLN A 654 7.07 -9.29 -39.88
C GLN A 654 5.70 -9.13 -40.53
N LYS A 655 5.37 -7.94 -41.03
CA LYS A 655 4.00 -7.55 -41.45
C LYS A 655 3.92 -7.07 -42.90
N GLY A 656 5.04 -6.97 -43.61
CA GLY A 656 5.10 -6.49 -44.99
C GLY A 656 5.12 -4.97 -45.11
N LYS A 657 5.68 -4.50 -46.23
CA LYS A 657 5.97 -3.08 -46.49
C LYS A 657 4.73 -2.20 -46.61
N GLU A 658 3.58 -2.77 -46.97
CA GLU A 658 2.31 -2.05 -47.15
C GLU A 658 1.42 -2.04 -45.89
N SER A 659 1.91 -2.58 -44.77
CA SER A 659 1.15 -2.50 -43.51
C SER A 659 1.05 -1.06 -43.01
N GLU A 660 -0.11 -0.68 -42.44
CA GLU A 660 -0.34 0.67 -41.90
C GLU A 660 0.75 1.10 -40.91
N GLU A 661 1.25 0.17 -40.08
CA GLU A 661 2.36 0.45 -39.17
C GLU A 661 3.68 0.70 -39.88
N ALA A 662 3.98 0.00 -40.98
CA ALA A 662 5.18 0.23 -41.77
C ALA A 662 5.11 1.58 -42.51
N VAL A 663 3.96 1.93 -43.06
CA VAL A 663 3.70 3.23 -43.70
C VAL A 663 3.79 4.37 -42.69
N MET A 664 3.18 4.20 -41.50
CA MET A 664 3.27 5.20 -40.43
C MET A 664 4.70 5.42 -39.94
N LEU A 665 5.51 4.35 -39.83
CA LEU A 665 6.93 4.47 -39.46
C LEU A 665 7.79 5.13 -40.57
N ASP A 666 7.42 4.96 -41.84
CA ASP A 666 8.08 5.62 -42.98
C ASP A 666 7.72 7.11 -43.05
N ASP A 667 6.44 7.45 -42.80
CA ASP A 667 5.96 8.82 -42.65
C ASP A 667 6.63 9.52 -41.46
N LEU A 668 6.78 8.84 -40.34
CA LEU A 668 7.52 9.33 -39.17
C LEU A 668 9.01 9.57 -39.49
N THR A 669 9.62 8.70 -40.29
CA THR A 669 11.00 8.88 -40.74
C THR A 669 11.14 10.09 -41.68
N THR A 670 10.12 10.35 -42.50
CA THR A 670 10.04 11.50 -43.40
C THR A 670 9.84 12.81 -42.63
N LEU A 671 8.94 12.82 -41.63
CA LEU A 671 8.72 13.93 -40.69
C LEU A 671 9.98 14.27 -39.88
N LEU A 672 10.79 13.26 -39.55
CA LEU A 672 12.09 13.43 -38.88
C LEU A 672 13.23 13.82 -39.84
N GLY A 673 12.92 14.16 -41.10
CA GLY A 673 13.86 14.62 -42.13
C GLY A 673 14.50 13.46 -42.89
N GLY A 674 13.78 12.88 -43.84
CA GLY A 674 14.18 11.64 -44.51
C GLY A 674 13.68 11.48 -45.94
N GLY A 675 13.70 12.53 -46.75
CA GLY A 675 13.61 12.42 -48.21
C GLY A 675 14.88 13.01 -48.84
N LEU A 676 15.30 12.49 -50.00
CA LEU A 676 16.17 13.27 -50.88
C LEU A 676 15.36 14.46 -51.38
N GLY A 677 15.65 15.63 -50.83
CA GLY A 677 15.06 16.92 -51.18
C GLY A 677 15.86 18.01 -50.49
#